data_AF-A0A2E5XA31-F1
#
_entry.id   AF-A0A2E5XA31-F1
#
_cell.length_a   1.000
_cell.length_b   1.000
_cell.length_c   1.000
_cell.angle_alpha   90.00
_cell.angle_beta   90.00
_cell.angle_gamma   90.00
#
_symmetry.space_group_name_H-M   'P 1'
#
loop_
_entity.id
_entity.type
_entity.pdbx_description
1 polymer ?
#
loop_
_entity_poly.entity_id
_entity_poly.type
_entity_poly.pdbx_seq_one_letter_code
_entity_poly.pdbx_strand_id
1 'polypeptide(L)'
;MAMDEDELSVMTVAELKAQLKDLGLSTSGKKADLITRILDESADVMILDDDDDDPITLIQDDDEDIMEAEVFEAEILDEELTEEVEETTTSSIKIEAVTSPGPTWYKDGTTIATILVIILLTGVGGWWYLSNEASVFQTAPSRYGDNLRFDVNQGVIQVDGDEMVELLRDAISPSALDDVCEKLRVEFTGTGSASIRDGALSDLVDPSDTNLEGAVKALDAFGRTWNAVESSLEYNLDAELEGNTWSAINQDSCSSLEWRNPNNQLNIDITQWHEITERGLMRSETALSFVDAEGQSYSADATTFDGIIGSDSASDLIEGLLLPMHPVNLYDIFGLTVMEEGLTGEHEGWGWQIGSPDSIGGQDAIQIRMHHIKIGDCLGRAEMVIWAIPNQPLPAKQMVDISIDKSQKRSGCSLLESEAIDLTFPEGTFVTQYTLEQTEFKRGDDLLDWQQFYATRPLSSDGKPSTSSLVSWMTHMPDNSTVRPFTIEKAVSCVISDSDAFGTAQIALSGDGYVFAAKDDRSGNSPVWNLSWVSSVEAGWVRVTWPGGDNCLNSGDGPLTGDDKPEHARDQIPQTYTLALLENRMLSTEKYPDLNTQITSNGELADDVQIGYALVVPEENAVSDWLDDLGFLPNGQVTVYLERTWISGDTEHSLRVGMDGESARMGGWVLTSTPV
;
A
#
# COMPACT_ATOMS: atom_id res chain seq x y z
N MET A 1 -31.57 -38.85 13.49
CA MET A 1 -32.42 -38.75 12.29
C MET A 1 -31.49 -38.24 11.22
N ALA A 2 -31.07 -39.08 10.28
CA ALA A 2 -30.08 -38.69 9.28
C ALA A 2 -30.70 -37.65 8.34
N MET A 3 -30.03 -36.51 8.18
CA MET A 3 -30.41 -35.47 7.23
C MET A 3 -30.02 -35.93 5.81
N ASP A 4 -30.84 -35.63 4.82
CA ASP A 4 -30.54 -35.99 3.43
C ASP A 4 -29.72 -34.91 2.71
N GLU A 5 -29.17 -35.27 1.55
CA GLU A 5 -28.28 -34.41 0.75
C GLU A 5 -28.95 -33.09 0.34
N ASP A 6 -30.27 -33.13 0.09
CA ASP A 6 -31.06 -31.96 -0.28
C ASP A 6 -31.16 -30.96 0.89
N GLU A 7 -31.35 -31.43 2.14
CA GLU A 7 -31.36 -30.56 3.32
C GLU A 7 -29.98 -29.95 3.62
N LEU A 8 -28.90 -30.72 3.47
CA LEU A 8 -27.52 -30.24 3.69
C LEU A 8 -27.06 -29.26 2.59
N SER A 9 -27.57 -29.39 1.37
CA SER A 9 -27.25 -28.48 0.26
C SER A 9 -27.77 -27.06 0.46
N VAL A 10 -28.84 -26.89 1.26
CA VAL A 10 -29.47 -25.59 1.57
C VAL A 10 -28.78 -24.88 2.74
N MET A 11 -28.03 -25.60 3.57
CA MET A 11 -27.29 -25.03 4.71
C MET A 11 -26.09 -24.20 4.24
N THR A 12 -25.72 -23.19 5.01
CA THR A 12 -24.51 -22.40 4.77
C THR A 12 -23.26 -23.22 5.10
N VAL A 13 -22.11 -22.87 4.52
CA VAL A 13 -20.82 -23.53 4.83
C VAL A 13 -20.50 -23.44 6.33
N ALA A 14 -20.88 -22.34 7.00
CA ALA A 14 -20.71 -22.14 8.43
C ALA A 14 -21.50 -23.17 9.25
N GLU A 15 -22.76 -23.43 8.90
CA GLU A 15 -23.59 -24.42 9.58
C GLU A 15 -23.10 -25.86 9.34
N LEU A 16 -22.61 -26.15 8.13
CA LEU A 16 -21.99 -27.45 7.80
C LEU A 16 -20.68 -27.67 8.55
N LYS A 17 -19.83 -26.64 8.68
CA LYS A 17 -18.60 -26.70 9.49
C LYS A 17 -18.90 -26.83 10.98
N ALA A 18 -19.95 -26.19 11.48
CA ALA A 18 -20.40 -26.36 12.86
C ALA A 18 -20.86 -27.80 13.13
N GLN A 19 -21.63 -28.41 12.22
CA GLN A 19 -22.01 -29.82 12.32
C GLN A 19 -20.80 -30.77 12.26
N LEU A 20 -19.85 -30.52 11.35
CA LEU A 20 -18.62 -31.32 11.28
C LEU A 20 -17.78 -31.21 12.57
N LYS A 21 -17.73 -30.01 13.17
CA LYS A 21 -17.06 -29.80 14.45
C LYS A 21 -17.75 -30.53 15.60
N ASP A 22 -19.07 -30.55 15.64
CA ASP A 22 -19.86 -31.33 16.61
C ASP A 22 -19.68 -32.85 16.42
N LEU A 23 -19.42 -33.29 15.19
CA LEU A 23 -19.09 -34.68 14.84
C LEU A 23 -17.60 -35.02 15.00
N GLY A 24 -16.75 -34.05 15.38
CA GLY A 24 -15.31 -34.25 15.53
C GLY A 24 -14.54 -34.48 14.21
N LEU A 25 -15.13 -34.09 13.08
CA LEU A 25 -14.61 -34.27 11.72
C LEU A 25 -13.90 -33.00 11.22
N SER A 26 -13.01 -33.18 10.25
CA SER A 26 -12.32 -32.04 9.60
C SER A 26 -13.32 -31.07 8.98
N THR A 27 -13.09 -29.77 9.18
CA THR A 27 -13.90 -28.67 8.63
C THR A 27 -13.29 -28.04 7.38
N SER A 28 -12.19 -28.61 6.86
CA SER A 28 -11.54 -28.15 5.63
C SER A 28 -12.18 -28.75 4.37
N GLY A 29 -12.11 -28.02 3.26
CA GLY A 29 -12.66 -28.42 1.96
C GLY A 29 -13.86 -27.60 1.51
N LYS A 30 -14.29 -27.83 0.26
CA LYS A 30 -15.41 -27.12 -0.37
C LYS A 30 -16.73 -27.60 0.21
N LYS A 31 -17.81 -26.83 0.01
CA LYS A 31 -19.16 -27.18 0.51
C LYS A 31 -19.59 -28.61 0.16
N ALA A 32 -19.30 -29.05 -1.07
CA ALA A 32 -19.58 -30.42 -1.50
C ALA A 32 -18.82 -31.47 -0.66
N ASP A 33 -17.54 -31.23 -0.38
CA ASP A 33 -16.71 -32.13 0.44
C ASP A 33 -17.21 -32.21 1.89
N LEU A 34 -17.70 -31.08 2.44
CA LEU A 34 -18.28 -31.02 3.77
C LEU A 34 -19.59 -31.83 3.84
N ILE A 35 -20.46 -31.67 2.83
CA ILE A 35 -21.73 -32.41 2.73
C ILE A 35 -21.47 -33.91 2.59
N THR A 36 -20.56 -34.32 1.70
CA THR A 36 -20.19 -35.73 1.54
C THR A 36 -19.65 -36.33 2.84
N ARG A 37 -18.84 -35.58 3.59
CA ARG A 37 -18.27 -36.04 4.87
C ARG A 37 -19.32 -36.19 5.98
N ILE A 38 -20.32 -35.32 6.02
CA ILE A 38 -21.47 -35.45 6.94
C ILE A 38 -22.33 -36.67 6.54
N LEU A 39 -22.54 -36.88 5.24
CA LEU A 39 -23.33 -38.01 4.73
C LEU A 39 -22.65 -39.36 4.99
N ASP A 40 -21.33 -39.45 4.75
CA ASP A 40 -20.55 -40.68 4.97
C ASP A 40 -20.55 -41.10 6.46
N GLU A 41 -20.40 -40.14 7.39
CA GLU A 41 -20.47 -40.43 8.83
C GLU A 41 -21.88 -40.84 9.27
N SER A 42 -22.92 -40.21 8.70
CA SER A 42 -24.32 -40.55 9.01
C SER A 42 -24.73 -41.95 8.55
N ALA A 43 -24.01 -42.52 7.57
CA ALA A 43 -24.24 -43.86 7.05
C ALA A 43 -23.57 -44.95 7.92
N ASP A 44 -22.45 -44.64 8.59
CA ASP A 44 -21.65 -45.61 9.36
C ASP A 44 -22.25 -45.93 10.74
N VAL A 45 -23.14 -45.08 11.26
CA VAL A 45 -23.86 -45.30 12.54
C VAL A 45 -24.99 -46.36 12.44
N MET A 46 -25.34 -46.83 11.23
CA MET A 46 -26.42 -47.83 11.04
C MET A 46 -25.98 -49.30 11.10
N ILE A 47 -24.69 -49.59 11.34
CA ILE A 47 -24.19 -50.94 11.47
C ILE A 47 -23.35 -51.01 12.75
N LEU A 48 -23.92 -51.55 13.83
CA LEU A 48 -23.30 -52.40 14.87
C LEU A 48 -24.19 -52.40 16.13
N ASP A 49 -25.14 -53.34 16.17
CA ASP A 49 -25.63 -53.95 17.41
C ASP A 49 -24.85 -55.25 17.65
N ASP A 50 -24.71 -55.60 18.94
CA ASP A 50 -24.30 -56.88 19.54
C ASP A 50 -22.79 -57.20 19.66
N ASP A 51 -22.18 -56.91 20.82
CA ASP A 51 -21.80 -57.92 21.85
C ASP A 51 -20.72 -57.40 22.87
N ASP A 52 -21.14 -57.38 24.14
CA ASP A 52 -20.48 -57.71 25.43
C ASP A 52 -19.06 -57.26 25.90
N ASP A 53 -19.09 -56.80 27.16
CA ASP A 53 -18.16 -56.98 28.32
C ASP A 53 -16.88 -56.12 28.56
N ASP A 54 -17.02 -55.19 29.54
CA ASP A 54 -16.16 -54.91 30.73
C ASP A 54 -14.74 -54.25 30.60
N PRO A 55 -14.16 -53.63 31.66
CA PRO A 55 -14.55 -52.34 32.25
C PRO A 55 -13.38 -51.33 32.40
N ILE A 56 -13.75 -50.12 32.80
CA ILE A 56 -12.98 -48.91 33.18
C ILE A 56 -11.71 -49.20 34.02
N THR A 57 -10.59 -48.55 33.69
CA THR A 57 -9.46 -48.31 34.61
C THR A 57 -9.14 -46.81 34.73
N LEU A 58 -9.22 -46.32 35.97
CA LEU A 58 -8.75 -45.03 36.47
C LEU A 58 -7.39 -45.21 37.15
N ILE A 59 -6.34 -44.46 36.78
CA ILE A 59 -5.14 -44.12 37.57
C ILE A 59 -4.61 -42.78 37.00
N GLN A 60 -4.87 -41.64 37.65
CA GLN A 60 -4.07 -40.89 38.65
C GLN A 60 -2.95 -40.01 38.08
N ASP A 61 -3.02 -38.75 38.54
CA ASP A 61 -2.06 -37.65 38.45
C ASP A 61 -0.63 -38.04 38.85
N ASP A 62 0.35 -37.32 38.31
CA ASP A 62 1.45 -36.77 39.11
C ASP A 62 2.05 -35.53 38.40
N ASP A 63 2.36 -34.55 39.24
CA ASP A 63 2.82 -33.19 38.99
C ASP A 63 4.28 -33.07 38.49
N GLU A 64 4.62 -31.80 38.17
CA GLU A 64 5.93 -31.13 38.15
C GLU A 64 6.66 -31.03 36.80
N ASP A 65 6.63 -29.83 36.20
CA ASP A 65 7.79 -28.92 36.31
C ASP A 65 7.45 -27.49 35.85
N ILE A 66 7.68 -26.55 36.76
CA ILE A 66 7.61 -25.09 36.59
C ILE A 66 8.98 -24.62 36.09
N MET A 67 9.01 -23.80 35.03
CA MET A 67 10.15 -22.90 34.78
C MET A 67 9.70 -21.45 34.67
N GLU A 68 10.44 -20.64 35.40
CA GLU A 68 10.26 -19.24 35.77
C GLU A 68 10.46 -18.29 34.56
N ALA A 69 9.66 -17.23 34.51
CA ALA A 69 9.97 -16.02 33.75
C ALA A 69 10.02 -14.84 34.72
N GLU A 70 11.19 -14.22 34.81
CA GLU A 70 11.50 -13.05 35.63
C GLU A 70 10.65 -11.85 35.18
N VAL A 71 9.83 -11.32 36.10
CA VAL A 71 9.15 -10.03 35.97
C VAL A 71 9.96 -8.98 36.73
N PHE A 72 10.45 -7.95 36.03
CA PHE A 72 11.05 -6.77 36.65
C PHE A 72 9.93 -5.89 37.23
N GLU A 73 9.77 -5.90 38.55
CA GLU A 73 8.89 -5.02 39.30
C GLU A 73 9.75 -3.87 39.88
N ALA A 74 9.40 -2.62 39.56
CA ALA A 74 10.09 -1.43 40.06
C ALA A 74 9.57 -1.07 41.46
N GLU A 75 10.48 -1.10 42.44
CA GLU A 75 10.26 -0.74 43.84
C GLU A 75 10.13 0.80 43.97
N ILE A 76 8.92 1.28 44.27
CA ILE A 76 8.66 2.67 44.67
C ILE A 76 8.77 2.73 46.19
N LEU A 77 9.75 3.48 46.70
CA LEU A 77 9.91 3.79 48.12
C LEU A 77 8.93 4.90 48.51
N ASP A 78 7.84 4.51 49.17
CA ASP A 78 6.95 5.40 49.91
C ASP A 78 7.64 5.85 51.22
N GLU A 79 7.91 7.16 51.34
CA GLU A 79 8.25 7.78 52.63
C GLU A 79 7.02 8.53 53.17
N GLU A 80 6.48 7.97 54.23
CA GLU A 80 5.31 8.40 55.01
C GLU A 80 5.53 9.78 55.66
N LEU A 81 4.77 10.81 55.28
CA LEU A 81 4.68 12.09 56.01
C LEU A 81 3.24 12.64 56.03
N THR A 82 2.52 12.24 57.09
CA THR A 82 1.44 12.91 57.84
C THR A 82 0.51 13.93 57.16
N GLU A 83 -0.78 13.61 57.21
CA GLU A 83 -1.96 14.44 56.92
C GLU A 83 -2.03 15.75 57.76
N GLU A 84 -2.31 16.87 57.10
CA GLU A 84 -3.19 17.92 57.62
C GLU A 84 -4.23 18.28 56.55
N VAL A 85 -5.50 18.10 56.91
CA VAL A 85 -6.70 18.32 56.11
C VAL A 85 -7.07 19.80 56.12
N GLU A 86 -7.21 20.42 54.94
CA GLU A 86 -8.17 21.52 54.73
C GLU A 86 -8.94 21.31 53.42
N GLU A 87 -10.25 21.10 53.56
CA GLU A 87 -11.23 21.08 52.49
C GLU A 87 -11.26 22.41 51.73
N THR A 88 -11.38 22.39 50.40
CA THR A 88 -12.34 23.29 49.71
C THR A 88 -12.61 22.88 48.26
N THR A 89 -13.79 22.29 48.06
CA THR A 89 -14.74 22.52 46.96
C THR A 89 -14.26 22.49 45.50
N THR A 90 -14.63 21.38 44.85
CA THR A 90 -14.86 21.20 43.41
C THR A 90 -15.67 22.33 42.77
N SER A 91 -15.20 22.82 41.61
CA SER A 91 -16.08 23.47 40.62
C SER A 91 -15.70 23.01 39.22
N SER A 92 -16.62 22.25 38.62
CA SER A 92 -16.63 21.81 37.24
C SER A 92 -16.98 22.98 36.33
N ILE A 93 -16.09 23.32 35.39
CA ILE A 93 -16.39 24.24 34.30
C ILE A 93 -16.70 23.42 33.04
N LYS A 94 -17.95 23.56 32.61
CA LYS A 94 -18.55 22.99 31.40
C LYS A 94 -18.12 23.87 30.22
N ILE A 95 -17.41 23.32 29.24
CA ILE A 95 -17.08 24.02 27.99
C ILE A 95 -18.22 23.75 27.01
N GLU A 96 -19.02 24.77 26.71
CA GLU A 96 -20.02 24.75 25.65
C GLU A 96 -19.37 25.19 24.33
N ALA A 97 -19.55 24.36 23.30
CA ALA A 97 -19.22 24.66 21.92
C ALA A 97 -20.14 25.77 21.38
N VAL A 98 -19.55 26.80 20.76
CA VAL A 98 -20.28 27.80 19.96
C VAL A 98 -19.68 27.83 18.57
N THR A 99 -20.49 27.48 17.60
CA THR A 99 -20.23 27.59 16.17
C THR A 99 -20.74 28.92 15.60
N SER A 100 -20.01 29.38 14.57
CA SER A 100 -20.44 30.23 13.44
C SER A 100 -20.41 31.77 13.61
N PRO A 101 -20.42 32.57 12.52
CA PRO A 101 -19.55 32.60 11.34
C PRO A 101 -18.91 34.00 11.15
N GLY A 102 -17.85 34.12 10.32
CA GLY A 102 -17.40 35.42 9.79
C GLY A 102 -18.32 35.96 8.67
N PRO A 103 -18.03 37.12 8.03
CA PRO A 103 -16.98 38.10 8.29
C PRO A 103 -17.54 39.54 8.40
N THR A 104 -16.71 40.54 8.72
CA THR A 104 -16.59 41.81 7.97
C THR A 104 -15.67 42.84 8.68
N TRP A 105 -14.65 43.25 7.93
CA TRP A 105 -13.97 44.55 7.75
C TRP A 105 -13.72 45.58 8.89
N TYR A 106 -12.43 45.96 8.93
CA TYR A 106 -11.81 47.12 9.57
C TYR A 106 -12.42 48.47 9.14
N LYS A 107 -12.65 49.36 10.12
CA LYS A 107 -12.61 50.82 9.94
C LYS A 107 -11.91 51.46 11.14
N ASP A 108 -10.96 52.32 10.79
CA ASP A 108 -9.98 53.02 11.64
C ASP A 108 -10.43 53.55 13.00
N GLY A 109 -9.48 53.58 13.94
CA GLY A 109 -9.33 54.73 14.82
C GLY A 109 -8.59 54.49 16.14
N THR A 110 -7.34 54.97 16.18
CA THR A 110 -6.61 55.47 17.37
C THR A 110 -5.79 54.48 18.23
N THR A 111 -4.50 54.40 17.91
CA THR A 111 -3.34 54.50 18.82
C THR A 111 -3.68 54.61 20.31
N ILE A 112 -3.48 53.51 21.05
CA ILE A 112 -3.13 53.42 22.50
C ILE A 112 -2.84 51.96 22.95
N ALA A 113 -3.00 50.93 22.09
CA ALA A 113 -2.77 49.53 22.50
C ALA A 113 -1.31 49.03 22.39
N THR A 114 -0.46 49.62 21.56
CA THR A 114 0.84 49.02 21.20
C THR A 114 1.94 49.19 22.25
N ILE A 115 1.82 50.17 23.16
CA ILE A 115 2.86 50.44 24.17
C ILE A 115 2.66 49.57 25.43
N LEU A 116 1.43 49.14 25.74
CA LEU A 116 1.13 48.32 26.92
C LEU A 116 1.60 46.86 26.76
N VAL A 117 1.57 46.33 25.53
CA VAL A 117 2.09 44.98 25.23
C VAL A 117 3.62 44.94 25.34
N ILE A 118 4.31 45.99 24.90
CA ILE A 118 5.78 46.06 24.99
C ILE A 118 6.25 46.24 26.45
N ILE A 119 5.51 46.98 27.28
CA ILE A 119 5.85 47.14 28.70
C ILE A 119 5.58 45.85 29.49
N LEU A 120 4.54 45.08 29.15
CA LEU A 120 4.33 43.73 29.72
C LEU A 120 5.41 42.74 29.29
N LEU A 121 5.97 42.86 28.07
CA LEU A 121 7.06 42.01 27.59
C LEU A 121 8.44 42.36 28.17
N THR A 122 8.66 43.58 28.65
CA THR A 122 9.97 44.00 29.24
C THR A 122 9.99 44.00 30.79
N GLY A 123 8.88 43.69 31.45
CA GLY A 123 8.62 44.06 32.83
C GLY A 123 8.56 42.95 33.90
N VAL A 124 9.15 41.77 33.69
CA VAL A 124 9.19 40.71 34.74
C VAL A 124 10.58 40.03 34.83
N GLY A 125 11.61 40.81 35.10
CA GLY A 125 13.00 40.34 35.28
C GLY A 125 13.38 40.02 36.74
N GLY A 126 12.57 39.26 37.50
CA GLY A 126 12.81 39.08 38.95
C GLY A 126 12.58 37.69 39.56
N TRP A 127 11.93 36.75 38.87
CA TRP A 127 11.64 35.40 39.41
C TRP A 127 12.33 34.27 38.63
N TRP A 128 12.99 34.60 37.51
CA TRP A 128 13.52 33.62 36.55
C TRP A 128 14.90 33.06 36.91
N TYR A 129 15.57 33.59 37.95
CA TYR A 129 16.91 33.11 38.35
C TYR A 129 16.87 31.90 39.30
N LEU A 130 15.70 31.33 39.60
CA LEU A 130 15.53 30.17 40.48
C LEU A 130 14.68 29.03 39.87
N SER A 131 14.31 29.14 38.61
CA SER A 131 13.79 28.02 37.82
C SER A 131 14.96 27.49 37.01
N ASN A 132 15.33 26.21 37.18
CA ASN A 132 16.19 25.54 36.21
C ASN A 132 15.64 25.81 34.78
N GLU A 133 16.56 25.95 33.84
CA GLU A 133 16.31 26.12 32.41
C GLU A 133 15.47 24.93 31.91
N ALA A 134 14.14 25.01 32.00
CA ALA A 134 13.27 24.05 31.35
C ALA A 134 13.36 24.33 29.85
N SER A 135 14.00 23.43 29.11
CA SER A 135 13.97 23.44 27.65
C SER A 135 12.50 23.37 27.22
N VAL A 136 12.05 24.36 26.45
CA VAL A 136 10.72 24.34 25.84
C VAL A 136 10.81 23.41 24.64
N PHE A 137 10.25 22.21 24.76
CA PHE A 137 10.22 21.24 23.68
C PHE A 137 9.07 21.59 22.73
N GLN A 138 9.42 22.09 21.55
CA GLN A 138 8.49 22.45 20.49
C GLN A 138 9.12 22.05 19.15
N THR A 139 8.32 21.52 18.22
CA THR A 139 8.81 21.19 16.88
C THR A 139 9.05 22.45 16.06
N ALA A 140 9.73 22.30 14.92
CA ALA A 140 9.80 23.34 13.91
C ALA A 140 9.32 22.82 12.56
N PRO A 141 8.70 23.67 11.73
CA PRO A 141 8.39 23.30 10.35
C PRO A 141 9.68 23.04 9.56
N SER A 142 9.57 22.12 8.61
CA SER A 142 10.63 21.78 7.66
C SER A 142 11.00 22.97 6.76
N ARG A 143 12.22 22.91 6.21
CA ARG A 143 12.85 23.95 5.40
C ARG A 143 13.50 23.38 4.16
N TYR A 144 13.59 24.19 3.11
CA TYR A 144 14.41 23.86 1.95
C TYR A 144 15.87 23.72 2.37
N GLY A 145 16.49 22.59 2.02
CA GLY A 145 17.86 22.26 2.40
C GLY A 145 18.01 21.55 3.75
N ASP A 146 16.91 21.24 4.45
CA ASP A 146 16.96 20.32 5.60
C ASP A 146 17.55 18.98 5.15
N ASN A 147 18.50 18.46 5.93
CA ASN A 147 19.15 17.18 5.66
C ASN A 147 19.46 16.46 6.98
N LEU A 148 18.83 15.32 7.19
CA LEU A 148 19.07 14.40 8.29
C LEU A 148 19.89 13.21 7.75
N ARG A 149 21.00 12.90 8.40
CA ARG A 149 21.75 11.65 8.22
C ARG A 149 21.58 10.79 9.45
N PHE A 150 21.40 9.50 9.27
CA PHE A 150 21.17 8.57 10.37
C PHE A 150 21.80 7.19 10.09
N ASP A 151 22.08 6.48 11.17
CA ASP A 151 22.43 5.06 11.15
C ASP A 151 21.16 4.22 11.34
N VAL A 152 21.09 3.08 10.66
CA VAL A 152 20.03 2.07 10.79
C VAL A 152 20.60 0.90 11.56
N ASN A 153 20.05 0.65 12.73
CA ASN A 153 20.56 -0.34 13.68
C ASN A 153 19.47 -1.32 14.10
N GLN A 154 19.88 -2.53 14.50
CA GLN A 154 18.99 -3.57 15.04
C GLN A 154 17.81 -3.89 14.11
N GLY A 155 18.04 -3.83 12.79
CA GLY A 155 17.01 -4.10 11.80
C GLY A 155 16.71 -5.59 11.71
N VAL A 156 15.45 -5.95 11.86
CA VAL A 156 14.94 -7.31 11.68
C VAL A 156 13.57 -7.21 11.01
N ILE A 157 13.38 -7.94 9.91
CA ILE A 157 12.06 -8.32 9.39
C ILE A 157 11.96 -9.84 9.55
N GLN A 158 10.88 -10.32 10.14
CA GLN A 158 10.63 -11.74 10.31
C GLN A 158 9.20 -12.05 9.90
N VAL A 159 9.06 -13.06 9.05
CA VAL A 159 7.79 -13.55 8.55
C VAL A 159 7.74 -15.05 8.77
N ASP A 160 6.68 -15.50 9.45
CA ASP A 160 6.41 -16.90 9.73
C ASP A 160 4.99 -17.24 9.22
N GLY A 161 4.81 -18.42 8.64
CA GLY A 161 3.56 -18.87 8.01
C GLY A 161 3.64 -18.88 6.49
N ASP A 162 3.17 -19.96 5.87
CA ASP A 162 3.30 -20.19 4.43
C ASP A 162 2.55 -19.13 3.61
N GLU A 163 1.31 -18.78 3.98
CA GLU A 163 0.52 -17.75 3.29
C GLU A 163 1.19 -16.36 3.35
N MET A 164 1.76 -15.99 4.50
CA MET A 164 2.47 -14.73 4.68
C MET A 164 3.79 -14.67 3.91
N VAL A 165 4.55 -15.78 3.88
CA VAL A 165 5.79 -15.89 3.12
C VAL A 165 5.50 -15.91 1.62
N GLU A 166 4.46 -16.60 1.19
CA GLU A 166 3.99 -16.62 -0.19
C GLU A 166 3.65 -15.22 -0.70
N LEU A 167 2.94 -14.40 0.09
CA LEU A 167 2.63 -13.02 -0.30
C LEU A 167 3.89 -12.20 -0.61
N LEU A 168 4.93 -12.33 0.22
CA LEU A 168 6.20 -11.62 0.01
C LEU A 168 6.98 -12.19 -1.17
N ARG A 169 7.07 -13.52 -1.26
CA ARG A 169 7.76 -14.23 -2.35
C ARG A 169 7.16 -13.84 -3.71
N ASP A 170 5.83 -13.94 -3.82
CA ASP A 170 5.13 -13.67 -5.08
C ASP A 170 5.22 -12.20 -5.49
N ALA A 171 5.28 -11.27 -4.52
CA ALA A 171 5.42 -9.84 -4.78
C ALA A 171 6.77 -9.45 -5.40
N ILE A 172 7.83 -10.22 -5.13
CA ILE A 172 9.20 -9.92 -5.56
C ILE A 172 9.76 -10.95 -6.55
N SER A 173 8.99 -11.98 -6.89
CA SER A 173 9.39 -13.01 -7.84
C SER A 173 9.50 -12.43 -9.27
N PRO A 174 10.51 -12.84 -10.08
CA PRO A 174 11.56 -13.82 -9.76
C PRO A 174 12.67 -13.22 -8.87
N SER A 175 13.13 -13.98 -7.87
CA SER A 175 14.17 -13.51 -6.94
C SER A 175 14.89 -14.65 -6.21
N ALA A 176 15.91 -14.30 -5.43
CA ALA A 176 16.56 -15.21 -4.49
C ALA A 176 15.62 -15.78 -3.40
N LEU A 177 14.40 -15.25 -3.28
CA LEU A 177 13.39 -15.73 -2.33
C LEU A 177 12.40 -16.73 -2.95
N ASP A 178 12.52 -17.06 -4.24
CA ASP A 178 11.60 -17.99 -4.92
C ASP A 178 11.57 -19.38 -4.28
N ASP A 179 12.69 -19.82 -3.70
CA ASP A 179 12.80 -21.12 -3.03
C ASP A 179 12.41 -21.09 -1.54
N VAL A 180 12.10 -19.91 -0.98
CA VAL A 180 11.79 -19.73 0.45
C VAL A 180 10.34 -20.10 0.77
N CYS A 181 10.14 -20.80 1.88
CA CYS A 181 8.83 -21.25 2.36
C CYS A 181 8.76 -21.18 3.89
N GLU A 182 7.55 -21.13 4.45
CA GLU A 182 7.20 -21.10 5.90
C GLU A 182 7.83 -20.02 6.78
N LYS A 183 9.11 -19.68 6.60
CA LYS A 183 9.85 -18.74 7.43
C LYS A 183 10.87 -17.96 6.61
N LEU A 184 10.83 -16.64 6.75
CA LEU A 184 11.81 -15.70 6.24
C LEU A 184 12.23 -14.75 7.35
N ARG A 185 13.53 -14.52 7.51
CA ARG A 185 14.09 -13.55 8.44
C ARG A 185 15.18 -12.76 7.73
N VAL A 186 15.09 -11.44 7.84
CA VAL A 186 16.02 -10.49 7.23
C VAL A 186 16.59 -9.64 8.35
N GLU A 187 17.85 -9.83 8.69
CA GLU A 187 18.57 -8.90 9.56
C GLU A 187 19.22 -7.82 8.69
N PHE A 188 19.12 -6.55 9.08
CA PHE A 188 19.72 -5.46 8.33
C PHE A 188 20.30 -4.36 9.22
N THR A 189 21.37 -3.75 8.74
CA THR A 189 21.99 -2.57 9.34
C THR A 189 22.52 -1.67 8.24
N GLY A 190 22.76 -0.40 8.51
CA GLY A 190 23.34 0.47 7.49
C GLY A 190 23.20 1.94 7.83
N THR A 191 23.04 2.74 6.79
CA THR A 191 22.91 4.19 6.91
C THR A 191 21.77 4.68 6.04
N GLY A 192 21.26 5.86 6.36
CA GLY A 192 20.31 6.53 5.49
C GLY A 192 20.39 8.04 5.59
N SER A 193 19.66 8.70 4.70
CA SER A 193 19.47 10.14 4.74
C SER A 193 18.06 10.52 4.33
N ALA A 194 17.53 11.56 4.97
CA ALA A 194 16.27 12.19 4.60
C ALA A 194 16.53 13.67 4.36
N SER A 195 16.19 14.17 3.17
CA SER A 195 16.50 15.54 2.79
C SER A 195 15.40 16.22 1.99
N ILE A 196 15.39 17.53 2.05
CA ILE A 196 14.53 18.40 1.25
C ILE A 196 15.43 19.24 0.37
N ARG A 197 15.15 19.21 -0.93
CA ARG A 197 15.91 19.97 -1.90
C ARG A 197 15.77 21.48 -1.70
N ASP A 198 16.86 22.20 -1.94
CA ASP A 198 16.89 23.65 -2.05
C ASP A 198 17.13 24.04 -3.52
N GLY A 199 16.04 24.15 -4.27
CA GLY A 199 16.04 24.45 -5.70
C GLY A 199 16.34 25.91 -6.01
N ALA A 200 17.06 26.16 -7.10
CA ALA A 200 17.34 27.52 -7.55
C ALA A 200 16.17 28.10 -8.36
N LEU A 201 16.15 29.42 -8.60
CA LEU A 201 15.15 30.06 -9.47
C LEU A 201 15.06 29.45 -10.88
N SER A 202 16.13 28.85 -11.41
CA SER A 202 16.13 28.14 -12.70
C SER A 202 15.34 26.83 -12.67
N ASP A 203 15.13 26.28 -11.48
CA ASP A 203 14.44 25.01 -11.26
C ASP A 203 12.93 25.22 -11.21
N LEU A 204 12.44 26.46 -11.16
CA LEU A 204 11.03 26.81 -11.24
C LEU A 204 10.46 26.74 -12.67
N VAL A 205 9.13 26.62 -12.76
CA VAL A 205 8.37 26.77 -14.02
C VAL A 205 8.57 28.17 -14.61
N ASP A 206 8.44 29.20 -13.77
CA ASP A 206 8.76 30.60 -14.12
C ASP A 206 9.82 31.14 -13.14
N PRO A 207 11.05 31.41 -13.59
CA PRO A 207 12.11 31.95 -12.73
C PRO A 207 11.83 33.33 -12.13
N SER A 208 10.75 34.02 -12.53
CA SER A 208 10.33 35.28 -11.93
C SER A 208 9.50 35.12 -10.65
N ASP A 209 9.03 33.91 -10.33
CA ASP A 209 8.34 33.56 -9.08
C ASP A 209 9.34 33.43 -7.92
N THR A 210 10.07 34.51 -7.60
CA THR A 210 11.16 34.48 -6.59
C THR A 210 10.70 34.15 -5.17
N ASN A 211 9.39 34.16 -4.92
CA ASN A 211 8.79 33.74 -3.66
C ASN A 211 8.61 32.22 -3.55
N LEU A 212 9.00 31.46 -4.57
CA LEU A 212 9.02 29.99 -4.57
C LEU A 212 10.45 29.44 -4.65
N GLU A 213 11.47 30.29 -4.41
CA GLU A 213 12.87 29.82 -4.36
C GLU A 213 13.00 28.70 -3.32
N GLY A 214 13.70 27.62 -3.70
CA GLY A 214 13.70 26.35 -2.99
C GLY A 214 12.89 25.24 -3.67
N ALA A 215 11.79 25.58 -4.36
CA ALA A 215 10.97 24.60 -5.09
C ALA A 215 11.60 24.17 -6.43
N VAL A 216 11.08 23.08 -7.00
CA VAL A 216 11.54 22.51 -8.27
C VAL A 216 10.38 22.14 -9.21
N LYS A 217 10.68 21.99 -10.51
CA LYS A 217 9.75 21.47 -11.51
C LYS A 217 9.49 19.99 -11.33
N ALA A 218 8.23 19.59 -11.28
CA ALA A 218 7.80 18.19 -11.34
C ALA A 218 6.67 17.99 -12.38
N LEU A 219 6.63 16.80 -12.99
CA LEU A 219 5.52 16.38 -13.86
C LEU A 219 4.47 15.61 -13.04
N ASP A 220 3.20 15.84 -13.35
CA ASP A 220 2.09 15.09 -12.74
C ASP A 220 1.56 13.94 -13.64
N ALA A 221 0.52 13.24 -13.15
CA ALA A 221 -0.15 12.15 -13.84
C ALA A 221 -0.67 12.48 -15.26
N PHE A 222 -0.86 13.76 -15.59
CA PHE A 222 -1.35 14.21 -16.90
C PHE A 222 -0.22 14.78 -17.78
N GLY A 223 1.03 14.74 -17.29
CA GLY A 223 2.20 15.30 -17.94
C GLY A 223 2.23 16.84 -17.94
N ARG A 224 1.69 17.46 -16.89
CA ARG A 224 1.76 18.92 -16.68
C ARG A 224 2.90 19.25 -15.74
N THR A 225 3.57 20.38 -15.97
CA THR A 225 4.66 20.83 -15.11
C THR A 225 4.13 21.70 -13.97
N TRP A 226 4.53 21.38 -12.74
CA TRP A 226 4.20 22.07 -11.49
C TRP A 226 5.48 22.56 -10.81
N ASN A 227 5.37 23.54 -9.92
CA ASN A 227 6.37 23.77 -8.89
C ASN A 227 6.03 22.89 -7.68
N ALA A 228 7.02 22.20 -7.13
CA ALA A 228 6.87 21.19 -6.09
C ALA A 228 7.98 21.30 -5.03
N VAL A 229 7.68 20.84 -3.83
CA VAL A 229 8.70 20.51 -2.83
C VAL A 229 9.21 19.10 -3.13
N GLU A 230 10.51 18.96 -3.38
CA GLU A 230 11.18 17.67 -3.59
C GLU A 230 11.81 17.20 -2.28
N SER A 231 11.41 16.01 -1.83
CA SER A 231 11.99 15.33 -0.68
C SER A 231 12.58 13.99 -1.12
N SER A 232 13.74 13.66 -0.57
CA SER A 232 14.46 12.41 -0.87
C SER A 232 14.74 11.63 0.41
N LEU A 233 14.55 10.32 0.36
CA LEU A 233 14.87 9.36 1.40
C LEU A 233 15.74 8.27 0.80
N GLU A 234 16.91 8.05 1.38
CA GLU A 234 17.89 7.09 0.91
C GLU A 234 18.23 6.12 2.05
N TYR A 235 18.29 4.83 1.76
CA TYR A 235 18.83 3.80 2.64
C TYR A 235 19.90 3.01 1.91
N ASN A 236 21.04 2.79 2.57
CA ASN A 236 22.10 1.90 2.14
C ASN A 236 22.28 0.84 3.24
N LEU A 237 21.79 -0.36 2.99
CA LEU A 237 21.66 -1.43 3.99
C LEU A 237 22.49 -2.65 3.59
N ASP A 238 23.18 -3.22 4.57
CA ASP A 238 23.71 -4.59 4.51
C ASP A 238 22.66 -5.52 5.11
N ALA A 239 22.29 -6.58 4.38
CA ALA A 239 21.23 -7.51 4.77
C ALA A 239 21.70 -8.98 4.81
N GLU A 240 21.29 -9.70 5.84
CA GLU A 240 21.44 -11.15 6.00
C GLU A 240 20.06 -11.81 5.94
N LEU A 241 19.91 -12.74 5.00
CA LEU A 241 18.67 -13.49 4.78
C LEU A 241 18.80 -14.87 5.41
N GLU A 242 17.80 -15.29 6.18
CA GLU A 242 17.70 -16.61 6.79
C GLU A 242 16.27 -17.14 6.59
N GLY A 243 16.09 -18.45 6.45
CA GLY A 243 14.75 -19.01 6.28
C GLY A 243 14.72 -20.50 6.04
N ASN A 244 13.55 -21.04 5.75
CA ASN A 244 13.42 -22.42 5.24
C ASN A 244 13.27 -22.39 3.72
N THR A 245 13.66 -23.48 3.05
CA THR A 245 13.51 -23.63 1.60
C THR A 245 12.78 -24.91 1.25
N TRP A 246 12.17 -24.96 0.06
CA TRP A 246 11.45 -26.15 -0.41
C TRP A 246 12.34 -27.41 -0.40
N SER A 247 11.77 -28.54 0.02
CA SER A 247 12.52 -29.79 0.12
C SER A 247 12.88 -30.34 -1.24
N ALA A 248 14.17 -30.63 -1.44
CA ALA A 248 14.67 -31.29 -2.65
C ALA A 248 14.16 -32.73 -2.85
N ILE A 249 13.53 -33.34 -1.83
CA ILE A 249 12.99 -34.71 -1.86
C ILE A 249 11.48 -34.70 -2.12
N ASN A 250 10.76 -33.73 -1.57
CA ASN A 250 9.33 -33.56 -1.76
C ASN A 250 9.02 -32.07 -1.94
N GLN A 251 8.76 -31.68 -3.19
CA GLN A 251 8.57 -30.29 -3.59
C GLN A 251 7.33 -29.64 -2.95
N ASP A 252 6.41 -30.43 -2.40
CA ASP A 252 5.22 -29.95 -1.69
C ASP A 252 5.45 -29.81 -0.18
N SER A 253 6.71 -29.83 0.29
CA SER A 253 7.03 -29.70 1.71
C SER A 253 8.23 -28.79 1.94
N CYS A 254 8.11 -27.90 2.92
CA CYS A 254 9.21 -27.06 3.34
C CYS A 254 10.28 -27.89 4.09
N SER A 255 11.55 -27.62 3.83
CA SER A 255 12.63 -28.32 4.51
C SER A 255 12.85 -27.74 5.91
N SER A 256 13.25 -28.59 6.85
CA SER A 256 13.67 -28.16 8.19
C SER A 256 15.13 -27.67 8.25
N LEU A 257 15.78 -27.56 7.09
CA LEU A 257 17.15 -27.07 6.97
C LEU A 257 17.09 -25.55 6.80
N GLU A 258 17.71 -24.85 7.74
CA GLU A 258 17.82 -23.40 7.69
C GLU A 258 18.76 -22.99 6.54
N TRP A 259 18.20 -22.29 5.58
CA TRP A 259 18.90 -21.58 4.53
C TRP A 259 19.40 -20.24 5.07
N ARG A 260 20.62 -19.88 4.69
CA ARG A 260 21.25 -18.60 5.03
C ARG A 260 21.93 -18.03 3.80
N ASN A 261 21.67 -16.76 3.52
CA ASN A 261 22.31 -15.99 2.47
C ASN A 261 22.79 -14.65 3.05
N PRO A 262 24.03 -14.58 3.57
CA PRO A 262 24.60 -13.37 4.16
C PRO A 262 25.32 -12.49 3.14
N ASN A 263 25.59 -11.24 3.51
CA ASN A 263 26.35 -10.26 2.71
C ASN A 263 25.63 -9.72 1.48
N ASN A 264 24.31 -9.51 1.58
CA ASN A 264 23.56 -8.82 0.53
C ASN A 264 23.60 -7.31 0.78
N GLN A 265 23.51 -6.53 -0.30
CA GLN A 265 23.40 -5.08 -0.23
C GLN A 265 22.03 -4.67 -0.76
N LEU A 266 21.32 -3.85 -0.01
CA LEU A 266 20.02 -3.30 -0.37
C LEU A 266 20.08 -1.77 -0.31
N ASN A 267 19.93 -1.14 -1.47
CA ASN A 267 19.77 0.30 -1.57
C ASN A 267 18.32 0.63 -1.92
N ILE A 268 17.76 1.60 -1.21
CA ILE A 268 16.39 2.08 -1.38
C ILE A 268 16.46 3.60 -1.51
N ASP A 269 16.07 4.12 -2.67
CA ASP A 269 15.98 5.54 -2.92
C ASP A 269 14.53 5.91 -3.22
N ILE A 270 13.98 6.84 -2.47
CA ILE A 270 12.62 7.34 -2.64
C ILE A 270 12.70 8.85 -2.85
N THR A 271 12.16 9.34 -3.96
CA THR A 271 12.00 10.79 -4.20
C THR A 271 10.54 11.12 -4.42
N GLN A 272 10.06 12.12 -3.71
CA GLN A 272 8.66 12.54 -3.73
C GLN A 272 8.55 14.02 -4.06
N TRP A 273 7.50 14.35 -4.81
CA TRP A 273 7.18 15.73 -5.17
C TRP A 273 5.78 16.07 -4.69
N HIS A 274 5.71 17.04 -3.77
CA HIS A 274 4.45 17.52 -3.19
C HIS A 274 4.07 18.88 -3.77
N GLU A 275 2.79 19.06 -4.11
CA GLU A 275 2.28 20.31 -4.65
C GLU A 275 2.29 21.42 -3.61
N ILE A 276 2.80 22.60 -3.96
CA ILE A 276 3.00 23.70 -3.00
C ILE A 276 1.67 24.20 -2.39
N THR A 277 0.60 24.32 -3.19
CA THR A 277 -0.65 24.94 -2.73
C THR A 277 -1.48 23.99 -1.84
N GLU A 278 -1.69 22.76 -2.33
CA GLU A 278 -2.57 21.76 -1.73
C GLU A 278 -1.81 20.77 -0.83
N ARG A 279 -0.47 20.74 -0.87
CA ARG A 279 0.42 19.78 -0.17
C ARG A 279 0.25 18.32 -0.59
N GLY A 280 -0.56 18.02 -1.60
CA GLY A 280 -0.78 16.65 -2.07
C GLY A 280 0.44 16.06 -2.77
N LEU A 281 0.66 14.76 -2.61
CA LEU A 281 1.70 14.01 -3.30
C LEU A 281 1.36 13.92 -4.79
N MET A 282 2.19 14.49 -5.65
CA MET A 282 1.95 14.48 -7.11
C MET A 282 2.61 13.29 -7.80
N ARG A 283 3.82 12.95 -7.38
CA ARG A 283 4.67 11.92 -7.97
C ARG A 283 5.56 11.33 -6.89
N SER A 284 5.74 10.03 -6.93
CA SER A 284 6.76 9.31 -6.16
C SER A 284 7.59 8.46 -7.11
N GLU A 285 8.89 8.50 -6.93
CA GLU A 285 9.84 7.59 -7.56
C GLU A 285 10.49 6.76 -6.47
N THR A 286 10.51 5.45 -6.68
CA THR A 286 11.15 4.49 -5.79
C THR A 286 12.10 3.65 -6.63
N ALA A 287 13.39 3.69 -6.30
CA ALA A 287 14.40 2.83 -6.89
C ALA A 287 14.92 1.87 -5.82
N LEU A 288 14.83 0.57 -6.11
CA LEU A 288 15.33 -0.51 -5.28
C LEU A 288 16.46 -1.19 -6.03
N SER A 289 17.60 -1.35 -5.37
CA SER A 289 18.74 -2.10 -5.90
C SER A 289 19.18 -3.12 -4.87
N PHE A 290 19.15 -4.39 -5.24
CA PHE A 290 19.59 -5.50 -4.41
C PHE A 290 20.77 -6.21 -5.09
N VAL A 291 21.85 -6.43 -4.33
CA VAL A 291 23.00 -7.22 -4.79
C VAL A 291 23.17 -8.39 -3.84
N ASP A 292 23.11 -9.60 -4.37
CA ASP A 292 23.26 -10.81 -3.55
C ASP A 292 24.73 -11.12 -3.23
N ALA A 293 24.95 -12.14 -2.39
CA ALA A 293 26.28 -12.60 -1.98
C ALA A 293 27.16 -13.07 -3.16
N GLU A 294 26.54 -13.53 -4.24
CA GLU A 294 27.18 -13.96 -5.49
C GLU A 294 27.53 -12.79 -6.42
N GLY A 295 27.07 -11.57 -6.10
CA GLY A 295 27.29 -10.36 -6.87
C GLY A 295 26.30 -10.17 -8.03
N GLN A 296 25.20 -10.93 -8.06
CA GLN A 296 24.11 -10.69 -9.00
C GLN A 296 23.32 -9.46 -8.55
N SER A 297 22.87 -8.66 -9.52
CA SER A 297 22.16 -7.41 -9.28
C SER A 297 20.71 -7.53 -9.73
N TYR A 298 19.81 -7.09 -8.87
CA TYR A 298 18.38 -7.01 -9.10
C TYR A 298 17.95 -5.57 -8.88
N SER A 299 17.08 -5.04 -9.72
CA SER A 299 16.53 -3.70 -9.52
C SER A 299 15.04 -3.64 -9.77
N ALA A 300 14.38 -2.74 -9.06
CA ALA A 300 12.98 -2.39 -9.27
C ALA A 300 12.82 -0.87 -9.16
N ASP A 301 12.49 -0.23 -10.28
CA ASP A 301 12.25 1.20 -10.38
C ASP A 301 10.76 1.43 -10.61
N ALA A 302 10.11 2.15 -9.70
CA ALA A 302 8.69 2.47 -9.77
C ALA A 302 8.50 3.98 -9.84
N THR A 303 7.61 4.43 -10.73
CA THR A 303 7.07 5.79 -10.72
C THR A 303 5.57 5.70 -10.53
N THR A 304 5.05 6.36 -9.51
CA THR A 304 3.62 6.45 -9.23
C THR A 304 3.17 7.90 -9.17
N PHE A 305 1.89 8.15 -9.45
CA PHE A 305 1.30 9.47 -9.35
C PHE A 305 0.06 9.44 -8.45
N ASP A 306 0.12 10.14 -7.31
CA ASP A 306 -0.98 10.28 -6.33
C ASP A 306 -1.51 8.92 -5.85
N GLY A 307 -0.76 8.27 -4.97
CA GLY A 307 -1.08 6.94 -4.47
C GLY A 307 -1.02 5.83 -5.54
N ILE A 308 -1.17 4.58 -5.08
CA ILE A 308 -1.23 3.41 -5.97
C ILE A 308 -2.56 3.47 -6.75
N ILE A 309 -2.49 3.15 -8.04
CA ILE A 309 -3.63 3.11 -8.97
C ILE A 309 -4.80 2.33 -8.33
N GLY A 310 -5.92 3.01 -8.08
CA GLY A 310 -7.18 2.34 -7.70
C GLY A 310 -7.68 2.54 -6.26
N SER A 311 -7.10 3.42 -5.44
CA SER A 311 -7.70 3.71 -4.14
C SER A 311 -7.31 5.09 -3.57
N ASP A 312 -8.18 6.08 -3.73
CA ASP A 312 -8.12 7.35 -2.98
C ASP A 312 -8.38 7.13 -1.47
N SER A 313 -8.61 5.89 -1.03
CA SER A 313 -8.93 5.51 0.36
C SER A 313 -8.06 4.42 0.96
N ALA A 314 -7.41 3.58 0.14
CA ALA A 314 -6.35 2.70 0.64
C ALA A 314 -5.02 3.45 0.73
N SER A 315 -4.84 4.58 0.04
CA SER A 315 -3.73 5.50 0.32
C SER A 315 -3.77 5.98 1.77
N ASP A 316 -4.94 6.41 2.28
CA ASP A 316 -5.06 6.93 3.66
C ASP A 316 -4.79 5.85 4.72
N LEU A 317 -5.18 4.59 4.46
CA LEU A 317 -4.93 3.47 5.37
C LEU A 317 -3.46 2.99 5.31
N ILE A 318 -2.85 3.02 4.13
CA ILE A 318 -1.45 2.64 3.90
C ILE A 318 -0.52 3.75 4.40
N GLU A 319 -0.84 5.03 4.20
CA GLU A 319 -0.04 6.17 4.65
C GLU A 319 0.09 6.19 6.19
N GLY A 320 -1.00 5.95 6.92
CA GLY A 320 -0.97 5.79 8.37
C GLY A 320 -0.14 4.59 8.83
N LEU A 321 -0.16 3.47 8.09
CA LEU A 321 0.64 2.27 8.40
C LEU A 321 2.13 2.45 8.09
N LEU A 322 2.47 3.29 7.10
CA LEU A 322 3.83 3.53 6.65
C LEU A 322 4.57 4.59 7.46
N LEU A 323 3.90 5.33 8.35
CA LEU A 323 4.51 6.35 9.21
C LEU A 323 5.84 5.90 9.87
N PRO A 324 5.99 4.64 10.36
CA PRO A 324 7.24 4.18 10.94
C PRO A 324 8.39 4.00 9.93
N MET A 325 8.09 3.78 8.65
CA MET A 325 9.04 3.39 7.58
C MET A 325 10.02 4.49 7.14
N HIS A 326 9.82 5.71 7.62
CA HIS A 326 10.72 6.84 7.40
C HIS A 326 10.84 7.67 8.68
N PRO A 327 11.86 8.55 8.81
CA PRO A 327 11.90 9.52 9.89
C PRO A 327 10.61 10.34 9.91
N VAL A 328 9.91 10.32 11.04
CA VAL A 328 8.59 10.96 11.18
C VAL A 328 8.72 12.50 11.12
N ASN A 329 7.85 13.17 10.37
CA ASN A 329 7.76 14.63 10.44
C ASN A 329 7.00 15.05 11.70
N LEU A 330 7.75 15.50 12.71
CA LEU A 330 7.19 15.90 14.00
C LEU A 330 6.25 17.11 13.87
N TYR A 331 6.51 18.01 12.93
CA TYR A 331 5.68 19.21 12.76
C TYR A 331 4.29 18.88 12.23
N ASP A 332 4.15 17.85 11.39
CA ASP A 332 2.85 17.44 10.85
C ASP A 332 1.95 16.85 11.94
N ILE A 333 2.54 16.18 12.94
CA ILE A 333 1.83 15.60 14.09
C ILE A 333 1.55 16.64 15.17
N PHE A 334 2.59 17.36 15.62
CA PHE A 334 2.50 18.20 16.82
C PHE A 334 2.31 19.69 16.52
N GLY A 335 2.60 20.13 15.30
CA GLY A 335 2.63 21.54 14.92
C GLY A 335 3.44 22.37 15.93
N LEU A 336 2.88 23.50 16.32
CA LEU A 336 3.49 24.41 17.30
C LEU A 336 3.15 24.07 18.76
N THR A 337 2.67 22.86 19.05
CA THR A 337 2.34 22.44 20.42
C THR A 337 3.61 22.34 21.26
N VAL A 338 3.56 22.86 22.49
CA VAL A 338 4.63 22.66 23.49
C VAL A 338 4.45 21.27 24.07
N MET A 339 5.46 20.42 23.95
CA MET A 339 5.48 19.06 24.45
C MET A 339 5.83 19.07 25.94
N GLU A 340 4.80 19.00 26.77
CA GLU A 340 4.93 18.80 28.21
C GLU A 340 4.71 17.32 28.56
N GLU A 341 5.47 16.83 29.53
CA GLU A 341 5.37 15.44 29.99
C GLU A 341 3.93 15.09 30.39
N GLY A 342 3.45 13.93 29.94
CA GLY A 342 2.11 13.43 30.20
C GLY A 342 1.04 13.92 29.20
N LEU A 343 1.36 14.84 28.28
CA LEU A 343 0.44 15.18 27.18
C LEU A 343 0.19 13.98 26.29
N THR A 344 -1.05 13.83 25.83
CA THR A 344 -1.47 12.78 24.91
C THR A 344 -2.28 13.35 23.76
N GLY A 345 -2.36 12.58 22.68
CA GLY A 345 -3.22 12.89 21.55
C GLY A 345 -3.24 11.76 20.53
N GLU A 346 -3.85 12.01 19.39
CA GLU A 346 -3.98 11.06 18.29
C GLU A 346 -3.68 11.77 16.96
N HIS A 347 -3.10 11.03 16.02
CA HIS A 347 -2.86 11.49 14.66
C HIS A 347 -2.89 10.28 13.71
N GLU A 348 -3.76 10.30 12.69
CA GLU A 348 -3.82 9.28 11.63
C GLU A 348 -3.80 7.83 12.13
N GLY A 349 -4.60 7.53 13.17
CA GLY A 349 -4.71 6.18 13.75
C GLY A 349 -3.64 5.83 14.79
N TRP A 350 -2.67 6.72 15.03
CA TRP A 350 -1.66 6.58 16.08
C TRP A 350 -2.02 7.40 17.32
N GLY A 351 -2.13 6.73 18.45
CA GLY A 351 -2.14 7.37 19.76
C GLY A 351 -0.71 7.71 20.19
N TRP A 352 -0.50 8.89 20.79
CA TRP A 352 0.81 9.32 21.27
C TRP A 352 0.76 9.86 22.70
N GLN A 353 1.89 9.75 23.38
CA GLN A 353 2.10 10.27 24.73
C GLN A 353 3.51 10.85 24.86
N ILE A 354 3.61 12.08 25.37
CA ILE A 354 4.86 12.74 25.71
C ILE A 354 5.38 12.16 27.03
N GLY A 355 6.57 11.59 26.99
CA GLY A 355 7.29 11.07 28.14
C GLY A 355 8.16 12.13 28.83
N SER A 356 9.07 11.66 29.67
CA SER A 356 9.99 12.53 30.39
C SER A 356 11.07 13.11 29.46
N PRO A 357 11.62 14.29 29.80
CA PRO A 357 12.82 14.82 29.15
C PRO A 357 13.99 13.83 29.25
N ASP A 358 14.80 13.78 28.20
CA ASP A 358 15.96 12.90 28.05
C ASP A 358 17.10 13.67 27.35
N SER A 359 18.20 12.99 27.04
CA SER A 359 19.28 13.55 26.24
C SER A 359 19.77 12.56 25.19
N ILE A 360 20.03 13.05 23.98
CA ILE A 360 20.58 12.26 22.89
C ILE A 360 21.72 13.02 22.22
N GLY A 361 22.87 12.36 22.01
CA GLY A 361 24.06 13.02 21.46
C GLY A 361 24.56 14.21 22.30
N GLY A 362 24.18 14.30 23.58
CA GLY A 362 24.47 15.44 24.46
C GLY A 362 23.57 16.66 24.26
N GLN A 363 22.49 16.53 23.49
CA GLN A 363 21.45 17.54 23.31
C GLN A 363 20.20 17.16 24.11
N ASP A 364 19.50 18.15 24.66
CA ASP A 364 18.20 17.95 25.30
C ASP A 364 17.20 17.40 24.27
N ALA A 365 16.49 16.35 24.66
CA ALA A 365 15.43 15.75 23.86
C ALA A 365 14.22 15.44 24.75
N ILE A 366 13.06 15.21 24.12
CA ILE A 366 11.90 14.67 24.82
C ILE A 366 11.47 13.38 24.16
N GLN A 367 11.15 12.39 24.99
CA GLN A 367 10.67 11.10 24.51
C GLN A 367 9.19 11.19 24.14
N ILE A 368 8.80 10.59 23.03
CA ILE A 368 7.42 10.48 22.56
C ILE A 368 7.16 9.00 22.30
N ARG A 369 6.13 8.44 22.92
CA ARG A 369 5.71 7.05 22.66
C ARG A 369 4.48 7.10 21.79
N MET A 370 4.47 6.34 20.72
CA MET A 370 3.35 6.24 19.79
C MET A 370 2.95 4.78 19.61
N HIS A 371 1.67 4.52 19.44
CA HIS A 371 1.13 3.19 19.17
C HIS A 371 -0.04 3.28 18.18
N HIS A 372 -0.13 2.33 17.26
CA HIS A 372 -1.24 2.26 16.34
C HIS A 372 -2.45 1.64 17.03
N ILE A 373 -3.57 2.37 17.06
CA ILE A 373 -4.77 2.01 17.83
C ILE A 373 -5.36 0.69 17.32
N LYS A 374 -5.69 0.61 16.02
CA LYS A 374 -6.34 -0.57 15.43
C LYS A 374 -5.47 -1.83 15.41
N ILE A 375 -4.20 -1.74 15.05
CA ILE A 375 -3.28 -2.88 15.09
C ILE A 375 -3.13 -3.38 16.53
N GLY A 376 -2.96 -2.46 17.48
CA GLY A 376 -2.88 -2.77 18.91
C GLY A 376 -4.12 -3.48 19.47
N ASP A 377 -5.30 -3.19 18.92
CA ASP A 377 -6.58 -3.78 19.35
C ASP A 377 -6.91 -5.12 18.67
N CYS A 378 -6.53 -5.29 17.40
CA CYS A 378 -7.00 -6.40 16.56
C CYS A 378 -5.92 -7.38 16.09
N LEU A 379 -4.70 -6.89 15.83
CA LEU A 379 -3.70 -7.60 15.02
C LEU A 379 -2.36 -7.77 15.73
N GLY A 380 -2.17 -7.28 16.95
CA GLY A 380 -0.92 -7.44 17.71
C GLY A 380 -0.44 -6.14 18.33
N ARG A 381 0.72 -5.64 17.88
CA ARG A 381 1.30 -4.36 18.32
C ARG A 381 1.97 -3.63 17.15
N ALA A 382 1.88 -2.32 17.16
CA ALA A 382 2.68 -1.45 16.31
C ALA A 382 3.00 -0.21 17.15
N GLU A 383 4.23 -0.13 17.62
CA GLU A 383 4.70 0.85 18.56
C GLU A 383 5.95 1.53 18.01
N MET A 384 6.11 2.81 18.32
CA MET A 384 7.35 3.51 18.08
C MET A 384 7.68 4.47 19.20
N VAL A 385 8.97 4.65 19.45
CA VAL A 385 9.48 5.59 20.45
C VAL A 385 10.42 6.56 19.77
N ILE A 386 10.16 7.84 19.95
CA ILE A 386 10.82 8.94 19.25
C ILE A 386 11.51 9.86 20.26
N TRP A 387 12.69 10.35 19.91
CA TRP A 387 13.40 11.41 20.64
C TRP A 387 13.39 12.69 19.80
N ALA A 388 12.65 13.68 20.27
CA ALA A 388 12.51 14.98 19.60
C ALA A 388 13.47 16.01 20.22
N ILE A 389 14.36 16.57 19.39
CA ILE A 389 15.20 17.71 19.77
C ILE A 389 14.40 19.01 19.53
N PRO A 390 14.42 19.98 20.45
CA PRO A 390 13.74 21.27 20.26
C PRO A 390 14.09 21.95 18.95
N ASN A 391 13.06 22.45 18.25
CA ASN A 391 13.16 23.19 16.98
C ASN A 391 13.71 22.39 15.79
N GLN A 392 13.65 21.06 15.84
CA GLN A 392 13.97 20.17 14.73
C GLN A 392 12.67 19.57 14.15
N PRO A 393 12.52 19.46 12.81
CA PRO A 393 11.34 18.87 12.18
C PRO A 393 11.33 17.33 12.22
N LEU A 394 12.51 16.70 12.18
CA LEU A 394 12.68 15.25 12.15
C LEU A 394 13.26 14.74 13.49
N PRO A 395 13.03 13.47 13.87
CA PRO A 395 13.51 12.93 15.13
C PRO A 395 15.02 12.72 15.12
N ALA A 396 15.63 12.84 16.30
CA ALA A 396 17.03 12.47 16.50
C ALA A 396 17.19 10.95 16.69
N LYS A 397 16.13 10.27 17.14
CA LYS A 397 16.07 8.81 17.19
C LYS A 397 14.63 8.33 17.08
N GLN A 398 14.45 7.22 16.38
CA GLN A 398 13.16 6.57 16.17
C GLN A 398 13.37 5.07 16.28
N MET A 399 12.75 4.46 17.29
CA MET A 399 12.70 3.01 17.47
C MET A 399 11.34 2.52 17.02
N VAL A 400 11.30 1.48 16.18
CA VAL A 400 10.08 0.88 15.64
C VAL A 400 10.00 -0.58 16.10
N ASP A 401 8.83 -1.00 16.60
CA ASP A 401 8.48 -2.39 16.89
C ASP A 401 7.05 -2.67 16.42
N ILE A 402 6.93 -3.43 15.33
CA ILE A 402 5.66 -3.86 14.77
C ILE A 402 5.63 -5.38 14.78
N SER A 403 4.52 -5.95 15.23
CA SER A 403 4.24 -7.37 15.26
C SER A 403 2.77 -7.57 14.95
N ILE A 404 2.51 -8.14 13.77
CA ILE A 404 1.18 -8.44 13.25
C ILE A 404 0.99 -9.96 13.27
N ASP A 405 -0.03 -10.40 13.99
CA ASP A 405 -0.43 -11.79 14.17
C ASP A 405 -1.96 -11.84 14.33
N LYS A 406 -2.62 -12.36 13.29
CA LYS A 406 -4.08 -12.51 13.23
C LYS A 406 -4.65 -13.37 14.37
N SER A 407 -3.85 -14.29 14.93
CA SER A 407 -4.27 -15.15 16.03
C SER A 407 -4.32 -14.42 17.38
N GLN A 408 -3.62 -13.30 17.52
CA GLN A 408 -3.54 -12.50 18.75
C GLN A 408 -4.70 -11.51 18.92
N LYS A 409 -5.94 -11.98 18.75
CA LYS A 409 -7.13 -11.16 18.94
C LYS A 409 -7.24 -10.70 20.39
N ARG A 410 -7.20 -9.38 20.61
CA ARG A 410 -7.46 -8.77 21.92
C ARG A 410 -8.93 -8.34 22.02
N SER A 411 -9.39 -8.10 23.26
CA SER A 411 -10.79 -7.74 23.55
C SER A 411 -11.26 -6.41 22.94
N GLY A 412 -10.35 -5.62 22.37
CA GLY A 412 -10.65 -4.33 21.73
C GLY A 412 -11.15 -4.45 20.29
N CYS A 413 -10.98 -5.60 19.63
CA CYS A 413 -11.40 -5.78 18.25
C CYS A 413 -12.92 -6.02 18.14
N SER A 414 -13.63 -5.24 17.32
CA SER A 414 -15.06 -5.45 17.14
C SER A 414 -15.36 -6.72 16.34
N LEU A 415 -16.57 -7.28 16.50
CA LEU A 415 -16.95 -8.53 15.82
C LEU A 415 -16.85 -8.40 14.29
N LEU A 416 -17.33 -7.29 13.74
CA LEU A 416 -17.29 -7.03 12.29
C LEU A 416 -15.86 -6.90 11.77
N GLU A 417 -14.98 -6.20 12.50
CA GLU A 417 -13.56 -6.09 12.15
C GLU A 417 -12.86 -7.46 12.23
N SER A 418 -13.20 -8.27 13.22
CA SER A 418 -12.63 -9.60 13.38
C SER A 418 -13.02 -10.57 12.25
N GLU A 419 -14.27 -10.51 11.77
CA GLU A 419 -14.73 -11.32 10.64
C GLU A 419 -14.07 -10.89 9.32
N ALA A 420 -13.88 -9.57 9.13
CA ALA A 420 -13.18 -9.04 7.96
C ALA A 420 -11.71 -9.48 7.94
N ILE A 421 -10.99 -9.34 9.07
CA ILE A 421 -9.61 -9.82 9.22
C ILE A 421 -9.52 -11.33 8.97
N ASP A 422 -10.50 -12.11 9.45
CA ASP A 422 -10.55 -13.56 9.24
C ASP A 422 -10.62 -13.97 7.77
N LEU A 423 -11.28 -13.16 6.95
CA LEU A 423 -11.48 -13.42 5.53
C LEU A 423 -10.33 -12.94 4.65
N THR A 424 -9.68 -11.82 5.00
CA THR A 424 -8.75 -11.13 4.10
C THR A 424 -7.29 -11.18 4.53
N PHE A 425 -7.02 -11.35 5.83
CA PHE A 425 -5.65 -11.35 6.33
C PHE A 425 -5.07 -12.78 6.29
N PRO A 426 -3.92 -12.99 5.63
CA PRO A 426 -3.25 -14.30 5.54
C PRO A 426 -2.85 -14.83 6.93
N GLU A 427 -2.80 -16.15 7.04
CA GLU A 427 -2.33 -16.83 8.26
C GLU A 427 -0.81 -16.69 8.41
N GLY A 428 -0.36 -16.44 9.65
CA GLY A 428 1.06 -16.28 9.97
C GLY A 428 1.34 -15.10 10.89
N THR A 429 2.61 -14.72 10.98
CA THR A 429 3.11 -13.61 11.79
C THR A 429 4.11 -12.80 10.99
N PHE A 430 4.00 -11.47 11.10
CA PHE A 430 4.98 -10.52 10.58
C PHE A 430 5.51 -9.67 11.72
N VAL A 431 6.83 -9.58 11.85
CA VAL A 431 7.52 -8.75 12.83
C VAL A 431 8.52 -7.88 12.11
N THR A 432 8.54 -6.58 12.41
CA THR A 432 9.62 -5.68 12.00
C THR A 432 10.08 -4.81 13.15
N GLN A 433 11.40 -4.73 13.32
CA GLN A 433 12.05 -3.96 14.37
C GLN A 433 13.27 -3.26 13.79
N TYR A 434 13.47 -1.98 14.11
CA TYR A 434 14.69 -1.25 13.77
C TYR A 434 14.78 0.05 14.54
N THR A 435 15.99 0.61 14.57
CA THR A 435 16.28 1.92 15.16
C THR A 435 16.96 2.81 14.14
N LEU A 436 16.38 3.98 13.89
CA LEU A 436 17.03 5.09 13.20
C LEU A 436 17.66 6.01 14.25
N GLU A 437 18.95 6.29 14.15
CA GLU A 437 19.64 7.19 15.08
C GLU A 437 20.44 8.24 14.32
N GLN A 438 20.14 9.52 14.58
CA GLN A 438 20.75 10.65 13.91
C GLN A 438 22.27 10.67 14.13
N THR A 439 22.99 10.82 13.03
CA THR A 439 24.43 11.11 13.04
C THR A 439 24.69 12.60 12.81
N GLU A 440 23.90 13.24 11.94
CA GLU A 440 24.01 14.66 11.62
C GLU A 440 22.64 15.23 11.22
N PHE A 441 22.34 16.46 11.64
CA PHE A 441 21.23 17.23 11.10
C PHE A 441 21.71 18.61 10.67
N LYS A 442 21.53 18.90 9.37
CA LYS A 442 21.74 20.23 8.80
C LYS A 442 20.38 20.88 8.58
N ARG A 443 20.16 22.00 9.24
CA ARG A 443 18.97 22.83 9.02
C ARG A 443 19.08 23.59 7.70
N GLY A 444 17.97 23.62 6.97
CA GLY A 444 17.75 24.44 5.79
C GLY A 444 17.57 25.92 6.09
N ASP A 445 17.64 26.73 5.04
CA ASP A 445 17.64 28.19 5.16
C ASP A 445 16.20 28.74 5.22
N ASP A 446 15.37 28.42 4.22
CA ASP A 446 14.03 28.99 4.04
C ASP A 446 12.90 28.00 4.38
N LEU A 447 11.79 28.53 4.90
CA LEU A 447 10.60 27.72 5.20
C LEU A 447 9.97 27.19 3.90
N LEU A 448 9.37 26.01 3.97
CA LEU A 448 8.57 25.51 2.87
C LEU A 448 7.39 26.45 2.55
N ASP A 449 7.21 26.76 1.27
CA ASP A 449 6.23 27.74 0.77
C ASP A 449 4.80 27.19 0.70
N TRP A 450 4.40 26.39 1.67
CA TRP A 450 3.10 25.76 1.64
C TRP A 450 1.95 26.76 1.53
N GLN A 451 0.90 26.37 0.79
CA GLN A 451 -0.31 27.15 0.57
C GLN A 451 -0.09 28.46 -0.22
N GLN A 452 1.01 28.58 -0.94
CA GLN A 452 1.25 29.69 -1.87
C GLN A 452 0.61 29.42 -3.23
N PHE A 453 -0.14 30.40 -3.73
CA PHE A 453 -0.64 30.40 -5.10
C PHE A 453 0.39 31.02 -6.04
N TYR A 454 0.54 30.45 -7.24
CA TYR A 454 1.47 30.94 -8.26
C TYR A 454 0.82 30.93 -9.64
N ALA A 455 1.28 31.83 -10.51
CA ALA A 455 0.59 32.15 -11.77
C ALA A 455 0.67 31.02 -12.80
N THR A 456 1.74 30.22 -12.76
CA THR A 456 1.95 29.09 -13.68
C THR A 456 1.32 27.78 -13.21
N ARG A 457 0.57 27.80 -12.09
CA ARG A 457 -0.14 26.62 -11.58
C ARG A 457 -1.15 26.11 -12.63
N PRO A 458 -1.05 24.83 -13.07
CA PRO A 458 -1.98 24.28 -14.04
C PRO A 458 -3.44 24.27 -13.54
N LEU A 459 -4.39 24.48 -14.46
CA LEU A 459 -5.81 24.39 -14.15
C LEU A 459 -6.29 22.95 -14.14
N SER A 460 -7.42 22.68 -13.46
CA SER A 460 -7.98 21.33 -13.29
C SER A 460 -8.33 20.62 -14.61
N SER A 461 -8.60 21.37 -15.68
CA SER A 461 -8.88 20.84 -17.03
C SER A 461 -7.65 20.70 -17.92
N ASP A 462 -6.51 21.32 -17.55
CA ASP A 462 -5.32 21.30 -18.40
C ASP A 462 -4.78 19.88 -18.53
N GLY A 463 -4.17 19.55 -19.67
CA GLY A 463 -3.57 18.23 -19.93
C GLY A 463 -4.55 17.06 -20.09
N LYS A 464 -5.81 17.21 -19.67
CA LYS A 464 -6.89 16.21 -19.78
C LYS A 464 -7.51 16.25 -21.18
N PRO A 465 -7.79 15.08 -21.80
CA PRO A 465 -8.61 15.06 -23.00
C PRO A 465 -10.03 15.56 -22.69
N SER A 466 -10.76 16.00 -23.72
CA SER A 466 -12.14 16.43 -23.54
C SER A 466 -13.04 15.24 -23.25
N THR A 467 -13.89 15.33 -22.23
CA THR A 467 -14.92 14.32 -21.93
C THR A 467 -15.87 14.05 -23.10
N SER A 468 -15.98 14.97 -24.07
CA SER A 468 -16.72 14.75 -25.32
C SER A 468 -16.10 13.69 -26.24
N SER A 469 -14.85 13.28 -25.97
CA SER A 469 -14.13 12.23 -26.72
C SER A 469 -14.29 10.84 -26.09
N LEU A 470 -15.02 10.73 -24.97
CA LEU A 470 -15.38 9.44 -24.38
C LEU A 470 -16.38 8.71 -25.28
N VAL A 471 -16.22 7.38 -25.38
CA VAL A 471 -16.99 6.53 -26.28
C VAL A 471 -17.57 5.37 -25.47
N SER A 472 -18.85 5.07 -25.69
CA SER A 472 -19.49 3.88 -25.14
C SER A 472 -19.02 2.61 -25.85
N TRP A 473 -18.84 1.55 -25.09
CA TRP A 473 -18.45 0.25 -25.62
C TRP A 473 -19.62 -0.39 -26.39
N MET A 474 -19.29 -1.15 -27.44
CA MET A 474 -20.25 -2.05 -28.08
C MET A 474 -20.03 -3.47 -27.56
N THR A 475 -18.93 -4.10 -27.96
CA THR A 475 -18.52 -5.43 -27.49
C THR A 475 -17.10 -5.42 -26.93
N HIS A 476 -16.37 -4.31 -27.01
CA HIS A 476 -14.99 -4.15 -26.57
C HIS A 476 -14.68 -2.66 -26.41
N MET A 477 -13.53 -2.33 -25.80
CA MET A 477 -13.01 -0.97 -25.76
C MET A 477 -12.71 -0.48 -27.19
N PRO A 478 -13.22 0.70 -27.61
CA PRO A 478 -12.89 1.24 -28.93
C PRO A 478 -11.40 1.54 -29.05
N ASP A 479 -10.73 1.04 -30.09
CA ASP A 479 -9.31 1.30 -30.36
C ASP A 479 -9.17 2.51 -31.29
N ASN A 480 -9.80 2.45 -32.47
CA ASN A 480 -9.71 3.48 -33.53
C ASN A 480 -8.27 3.83 -33.97
N SER A 481 -7.28 2.95 -33.72
CA SER A 481 -5.93 3.17 -34.22
C SER A 481 -5.89 3.20 -35.75
N THR A 482 -5.13 4.16 -36.27
CA THR A 482 -4.80 4.26 -37.71
C THR A 482 -3.36 3.85 -38.00
N VAL A 483 -2.57 3.63 -36.95
CA VAL A 483 -1.16 3.22 -37.01
C VAL A 483 -1.05 1.71 -36.88
N ARG A 484 -1.87 1.08 -36.02
CA ARG A 484 -1.95 -0.37 -35.86
C ARG A 484 -2.86 -0.96 -36.94
N PRO A 485 -2.34 -1.75 -37.91
CA PRO A 485 -3.17 -2.27 -39.00
C PRO A 485 -4.13 -3.39 -38.57
N PHE A 486 -3.82 -4.07 -37.46
CA PHE A 486 -4.68 -5.08 -36.84
C PHE A 486 -5.22 -4.55 -35.51
N THR A 487 -6.32 -3.79 -35.60
CA THR A 487 -7.01 -3.25 -34.42
C THR A 487 -7.88 -4.31 -33.76
N ILE A 488 -8.30 -4.06 -32.52
CA ILE A 488 -9.25 -4.94 -31.82
C ILE A 488 -10.59 -5.07 -32.56
N GLU A 489 -11.09 -4.01 -33.23
CA GLU A 489 -12.31 -4.09 -34.03
C GLU A 489 -12.18 -5.15 -35.13
N LYS A 490 -11.00 -5.23 -35.75
CA LYS A 490 -10.72 -6.22 -36.80
C LYS A 490 -10.62 -7.63 -36.21
N ALA A 491 -10.00 -7.79 -35.05
CA ALA A 491 -9.92 -9.07 -34.34
C ALA A 491 -11.32 -9.57 -33.93
N VAL A 492 -12.14 -8.72 -33.32
CA VAL A 492 -13.51 -9.06 -32.93
C VAL A 492 -14.39 -9.32 -34.15
N SER A 493 -14.23 -8.54 -35.24
CA SER A 493 -14.94 -8.82 -36.50
C SER A 493 -14.58 -10.19 -37.07
N CYS A 494 -13.32 -10.61 -36.98
CA CYS A 494 -12.90 -11.95 -37.39
C CYS A 494 -13.62 -13.03 -36.58
N VAL A 495 -13.65 -12.89 -35.24
CA VAL A 495 -14.34 -13.81 -34.34
C VAL A 495 -15.82 -13.93 -34.68
N ILE A 496 -16.53 -12.79 -34.85
CA ILE A 496 -17.97 -12.76 -35.12
C ILE A 496 -18.31 -13.35 -36.51
N SER A 497 -17.40 -13.25 -37.47
CA SER A 497 -17.65 -13.64 -38.88
C SER A 497 -17.42 -15.11 -39.21
N ASP A 498 -16.68 -15.85 -38.39
CA ASP A 498 -16.28 -17.24 -38.68
C ASP A 498 -16.64 -18.17 -37.50
N SER A 499 -17.86 -18.70 -37.53
CA SER A 499 -18.35 -19.64 -36.51
C SER A 499 -17.60 -20.96 -36.50
N ASP A 500 -17.02 -21.38 -37.64
CA ASP A 500 -16.31 -22.65 -37.74
C ASP A 500 -14.93 -22.55 -37.05
N ALA A 501 -14.28 -21.39 -37.12
CA ALA A 501 -12.98 -21.16 -36.50
C ALA A 501 -13.05 -20.74 -35.02
N PHE A 502 -14.08 -19.99 -34.62
CA PHE A 502 -14.12 -19.34 -33.30
C PHE A 502 -15.27 -19.78 -32.37
N GLY A 503 -16.11 -20.74 -32.81
CA GLY A 503 -17.02 -21.52 -31.97
C GLY A 503 -17.73 -20.72 -30.86
N THR A 504 -17.41 -21.02 -29.60
CA THR A 504 -18.01 -20.43 -28.41
C THR A 504 -17.82 -18.91 -28.32
N ALA A 505 -16.61 -18.42 -28.61
CA ALA A 505 -16.32 -16.99 -28.60
C ALA A 505 -17.16 -16.24 -29.64
N GLN A 506 -17.40 -16.86 -30.80
CA GLN A 506 -18.28 -16.31 -31.83
C GLN A 506 -19.73 -16.16 -31.34
N ILE A 507 -20.25 -17.19 -30.66
CA ILE A 507 -21.62 -17.20 -30.11
C ILE A 507 -21.77 -16.09 -29.06
N ALA A 508 -20.82 -16.01 -28.12
CA ALA A 508 -20.85 -15.04 -27.04
C ALA A 508 -20.78 -13.59 -27.55
N LEU A 509 -19.81 -13.27 -28.41
CA LEU A 509 -19.61 -11.90 -28.92
C LEU A 509 -20.63 -11.47 -29.97
N SER A 510 -21.37 -12.41 -30.57
CA SER A 510 -22.53 -12.11 -31.42
C SER A 510 -23.82 -11.90 -30.61
N GLY A 511 -23.83 -12.31 -29.34
CA GLY A 511 -24.94 -12.20 -28.41
C GLY A 511 -24.83 -10.97 -27.52
N ASP A 512 -24.88 -11.19 -26.21
CA ASP A 512 -24.77 -10.18 -25.15
C ASP A 512 -23.35 -10.05 -24.57
N GLY A 513 -22.41 -10.85 -25.07
CA GLY A 513 -21.05 -10.88 -24.56
C GLY A 513 -20.22 -9.67 -24.95
N TYR A 514 -19.16 -9.44 -24.17
CA TYR A 514 -18.16 -8.41 -24.42
C TYR A 514 -16.75 -8.90 -24.04
N VAL A 515 -15.74 -8.25 -24.61
CA VAL A 515 -14.33 -8.45 -24.36
C VAL A 515 -13.92 -7.57 -23.18
N PHE A 516 -13.79 -8.17 -22.00
CA PHE A 516 -13.43 -7.47 -20.78
C PHE A 516 -11.92 -7.24 -20.66
N ALA A 517 -11.09 -8.09 -21.29
CA ALA A 517 -9.66 -7.84 -21.39
C ALA A 517 -9.14 -8.19 -22.78
N ALA A 518 -8.24 -7.38 -23.29
CA ALA A 518 -7.59 -7.62 -24.57
C ALA A 518 -6.12 -7.23 -24.49
N LYS A 519 -5.25 -8.07 -25.05
CA LYS A 519 -3.81 -7.80 -25.16
C LYS A 519 -3.31 -8.09 -26.56
N ASP A 520 -2.58 -7.15 -27.13
CA ASP A 520 -1.98 -7.28 -28.43
C ASP A 520 -0.55 -7.83 -28.33
N ASP A 521 -0.11 -8.56 -29.34
CA ASP A 521 1.27 -9.05 -29.47
C ASP A 521 1.72 -8.88 -30.93
N ARG A 522 2.77 -8.06 -31.11
CA ARG A 522 3.36 -7.70 -32.41
C ARG A 522 4.79 -8.21 -32.56
N SER A 523 5.32 -8.92 -31.58
CA SER A 523 6.70 -9.40 -31.57
C SER A 523 6.97 -10.43 -32.69
N GLY A 524 5.92 -11.10 -33.19
CA GLY A 524 5.99 -12.08 -34.26
C GLY A 524 5.72 -11.54 -35.67
N ASN A 525 5.88 -12.39 -36.68
CA ASN A 525 5.59 -12.06 -38.09
C ASN A 525 4.11 -11.79 -38.39
N SER A 526 3.20 -12.16 -37.49
CA SER A 526 1.76 -11.99 -37.63
C SER A 526 1.22 -11.52 -36.30
N PRO A 527 0.61 -10.32 -36.22
CA PRO A 527 0.13 -9.79 -34.96
C PRO A 527 -1.03 -10.63 -34.43
N VAL A 528 -1.11 -10.72 -33.12
CA VAL A 528 -2.10 -11.51 -32.39
C VAL A 528 -2.84 -10.61 -31.41
N TRP A 529 -4.16 -10.81 -31.30
CA TRP A 529 -4.94 -10.31 -30.18
C TRP A 529 -5.35 -11.47 -29.30
N ASN A 530 -5.01 -11.42 -28.02
CA ASN A 530 -5.57 -12.29 -26.99
C ASN A 530 -6.79 -11.58 -26.39
N LEU A 531 -7.98 -12.13 -26.63
CA LEU A 531 -9.26 -11.54 -26.23
C LEU A 531 -9.90 -12.41 -25.15
N SER A 532 -10.05 -11.87 -23.94
CA SER A 532 -10.85 -12.48 -22.88
C SER A 532 -12.26 -11.90 -22.90
N TRP A 533 -13.26 -12.77 -22.95
CA TRP A 533 -14.66 -12.42 -23.16
C TRP A 533 -15.57 -13.07 -22.12
N VAL A 534 -16.70 -12.42 -21.86
CA VAL A 534 -17.74 -12.89 -20.93
C VAL A 534 -19.12 -12.65 -21.54
N SER A 535 -20.04 -13.57 -21.27
CA SER A 535 -21.47 -13.49 -21.60
C SER A 535 -22.30 -13.92 -20.38
N SER A 536 -23.62 -13.79 -20.45
CA SER A 536 -24.52 -14.26 -19.39
C SER A 536 -24.46 -15.76 -19.13
N VAL A 537 -23.93 -16.55 -20.07
CA VAL A 537 -23.87 -18.02 -19.97
C VAL A 537 -22.47 -18.47 -19.54
N GLU A 538 -21.46 -18.02 -20.28
CA GLU A 538 -20.09 -18.53 -20.20
C GLU A 538 -19.06 -17.43 -20.45
N ALA A 539 -17.82 -17.73 -20.11
CA ALA A 539 -16.66 -16.87 -20.33
C ALA A 539 -15.51 -17.69 -20.90
N GLY A 540 -14.58 -17.02 -21.56
CA GLY A 540 -13.42 -17.67 -22.16
C GLY A 540 -12.40 -16.68 -22.68
N TRP A 541 -11.37 -17.21 -23.33
CA TRP A 541 -10.37 -16.43 -24.05
C TRP A 541 -10.16 -17.00 -25.45
N VAL A 542 -9.71 -16.16 -26.37
CA VAL A 542 -9.40 -16.55 -27.76
C VAL A 542 -8.25 -15.73 -28.33
N ARG A 543 -7.30 -16.39 -28.99
CA ARG A 543 -6.15 -15.78 -29.66
C ARG A 543 -6.40 -15.68 -31.16
N VAL A 544 -6.62 -14.46 -31.63
CA VAL A 544 -6.89 -14.13 -33.03
C VAL A 544 -5.59 -13.70 -33.70
N THR A 545 -5.05 -14.53 -34.60
CA THR A 545 -3.84 -14.22 -35.37
C THR A 545 -4.21 -13.66 -36.74
N TRP A 546 -3.54 -12.56 -37.16
CA TRP A 546 -3.74 -11.98 -38.49
C TRP A 546 -2.51 -12.16 -39.40
N PRO A 547 -2.52 -13.13 -40.34
CA PRO A 547 -1.39 -13.39 -41.25
C PRO A 547 -1.28 -12.38 -42.42
N GLY A 548 -2.15 -11.36 -42.46
CA GLY A 548 -2.31 -10.44 -43.58
C GLY A 548 -3.51 -10.78 -44.48
N GLY A 549 -4.17 -9.75 -45.01
CA GLY A 549 -5.39 -9.88 -45.85
C GLY A 549 -6.69 -9.76 -45.06
N ASP A 550 -7.74 -10.47 -45.52
CA ASP A 550 -9.11 -10.35 -45.02
C ASP A 550 -9.49 -11.39 -43.95
N ASN A 551 -8.76 -12.51 -43.86
CA ASN A 551 -9.08 -13.61 -42.93
C ASN A 551 -8.14 -13.62 -41.72
N CYS A 552 -8.64 -14.06 -40.56
CA CYS A 552 -7.86 -14.34 -39.36
C CYS A 552 -7.83 -15.85 -39.06
N LEU A 553 -6.96 -16.25 -38.15
CA LEU A 553 -6.84 -17.63 -37.67
C LEU A 553 -7.07 -17.67 -36.16
N ASN A 554 -7.78 -18.70 -35.69
CA ASN A 554 -7.78 -19.07 -34.28
C ASN A 554 -6.45 -19.80 -33.97
N SER A 555 -5.66 -19.23 -33.06
CA SER A 555 -4.36 -19.74 -32.64
C SER A 555 -4.35 -20.31 -31.22
N GLY A 556 -5.51 -20.39 -30.59
CA GLY A 556 -5.75 -20.94 -29.27
C GLY A 556 -6.99 -20.33 -28.64
N ASP A 557 -7.76 -21.13 -27.93
CA ASP A 557 -8.94 -20.72 -27.18
C ASP A 557 -9.16 -21.64 -25.99
N GLY A 558 -9.89 -21.15 -24.99
CA GLY A 558 -10.22 -21.92 -23.80
C GLY A 558 -11.32 -21.27 -22.96
N PRO A 559 -12.03 -22.06 -22.13
CA PRO A 559 -13.02 -21.52 -21.21
C PRO A 559 -12.37 -20.85 -20.01
N LEU A 560 -13.09 -19.92 -19.39
CA LEU A 560 -12.81 -19.38 -18.05
C LEU A 560 -13.91 -19.90 -17.10
N THR A 561 -13.52 -20.56 -16.01
CA THR A 561 -14.43 -21.28 -15.12
C THR A 561 -14.04 -21.13 -13.67
N GLY A 562 -14.99 -21.31 -12.75
CA GLY A 562 -14.72 -21.15 -11.32
C GLY A 562 -14.48 -19.69 -10.97
N ASP A 563 -13.50 -19.44 -10.09
CA ASP A 563 -13.17 -18.11 -9.58
C ASP A 563 -12.54 -17.20 -10.65
N ASP A 564 -12.02 -17.77 -11.75
CA ASP A 564 -11.50 -17.02 -12.90
C ASP A 564 -12.59 -16.49 -13.85
N LYS A 565 -13.85 -16.88 -13.64
CA LYS A 565 -14.98 -16.42 -14.47
C LYS A 565 -15.46 -15.06 -13.94
N PRO A 566 -15.27 -13.95 -14.68
CA PRO A 566 -15.79 -12.66 -14.26
C PRO A 566 -17.32 -12.61 -14.34
N GLU A 567 -17.90 -11.70 -13.57
CA GLU A 567 -19.34 -11.40 -13.65
C GLU A 567 -19.69 -10.68 -14.95
N HIS A 568 -20.88 -10.99 -15.50
CA HIS A 568 -21.40 -10.36 -16.70
C HIS A 568 -22.23 -9.12 -16.32
N ALA A 569 -21.57 -7.97 -16.16
CA ALA A 569 -22.19 -6.71 -15.74
C ALA A 569 -22.08 -5.65 -16.85
N ARG A 570 -22.82 -5.85 -17.95
CA ARG A 570 -22.69 -5.01 -19.17
C ARG A 570 -23.12 -3.55 -18.97
N ASP A 571 -24.01 -3.30 -18.03
CA ASP A 571 -24.52 -1.97 -17.67
C ASP A 571 -23.57 -1.18 -16.76
N GLN A 572 -22.61 -1.85 -16.12
CA GLN A 572 -21.57 -1.22 -15.31
C GLN A 572 -20.34 -0.81 -16.12
N ILE A 573 -20.30 -1.08 -17.44
CA ILE A 573 -19.18 -0.71 -18.30
C ILE A 573 -19.15 0.82 -18.50
N PRO A 574 -18.07 1.51 -18.07
CA PRO A 574 -17.97 2.95 -18.21
C PRO A 574 -17.74 3.37 -19.67
N GLN A 575 -17.92 4.66 -19.95
CA GLN A 575 -17.40 5.25 -21.19
C GLN A 575 -15.90 5.50 -21.05
N THR A 576 -15.13 5.16 -22.07
CA THR A 576 -13.67 5.32 -22.05
C THR A 576 -13.18 6.19 -23.21
N TYR A 577 -11.97 6.72 -23.11
CA TYR A 577 -11.25 7.17 -24.29
C TYR A 577 -10.89 5.98 -25.18
N THR A 578 -10.50 6.24 -26.43
CA THR A 578 -10.10 5.16 -27.33
C THR A 578 -8.70 4.66 -27.01
N LEU A 579 -8.42 3.38 -27.25
CA LEU A 579 -7.08 2.80 -27.02
C LEU A 579 -5.99 3.60 -27.73
N ALA A 580 -6.23 4.00 -28.99
CA ALA A 580 -5.29 4.82 -29.75
C ALA A 580 -5.02 6.20 -29.14
N LEU A 581 -6.01 6.81 -28.47
CA LEU A 581 -5.80 8.10 -27.79
C LEU A 581 -4.88 7.92 -26.58
N LEU A 582 -5.13 6.89 -25.78
CA LEU A 582 -4.38 6.60 -24.56
C LEU A 582 -2.96 6.10 -24.87
N GLU A 583 -2.81 5.23 -25.87
CA GLU A 583 -1.52 4.79 -26.43
C GLU A 583 -0.66 6.00 -26.82
N ASN A 584 -1.20 6.95 -27.59
CA ASN A 584 -0.47 8.15 -28.00
C ASN A 584 -0.07 9.05 -26.82
N ARG A 585 -0.84 9.04 -25.73
CA ARG A 585 -0.50 9.80 -24.53
C ARG A 585 0.68 9.15 -23.78
N MET A 586 0.64 7.84 -23.58
CA MET A 586 1.74 7.10 -22.95
C MET A 586 3.05 7.25 -23.75
N LEU A 587 2.96 7.34 -25.08
CA LEU A 587 4.11 7.54 -25.96
C LEU A 587 4.67 8.97 -25.99
N SER A 588 4.04 9.93 -25.32
CA SER A 588 4.45 11.33 -25.42
C SER A 588 5.73 11.61 -24.63
N THR A 589 6.82 11.96 -25.33
CA THR A 589 8.08 12.44 -24.72
C THR A 589 7.91 13.71 -23.89
N GLU A 590 6.88 14.52 -24.16
CA GLU A 590 6.61 15.74 -23.41
C GLU A 590 5.89 15.44 -22.08
N LYS A 591 5.07 14.38 -22.03
CA LYS A 591 4.29 14.02 -20.85
C LYS A 591 5.01 13.04 -19.94
N TYR A 592 5.62 12.01 -20.52
CA TYR A 592 6.28 10.92 -19.80
C TYR A 592 7.65 10.64 -20.43
N PRO A 593 8.61 11.59 -20.32
CA PRO A 593 9.92 11.48 -20.95
C PRO A 593 10.66 10.21 -20.52
N ASP A 594 10.61 9.87 -19.22
CA ASP A 594 11.33 8.73 -18.64
C ASP A 594 10.78 7.41 -19.19
N LEU A 595 9.45 7.26 -19.18
CA LEU A 595 8.76 6.11 -19.77
C LEU A 595 9.03 5.96 -21.28
N ASN A 596 9.01 7.07 -22.04
CA ASN A 596 9.19 7.04 -23.48
C ASN A 596 10.52 6.36 -23.89
N THR A 597 11.59 6.59 -23.12
CA THR A 597 12.90 5.96 -23.36
C THR A 597 12.87 4.43 -23.24
N GLN A 598 11.92 3.88 -22.49
CA GLN A 598 11.77 2.45 -22.23
C GLN A 598 10.86 1.73 -23.23
N ILE A 599 10.01 2.45 -23.97
CA ILE A 599 9.00 1.85 -24.87
C ILE A 599 9.21 2.19 -26.35
N THR A 600 10.19 3.04 -26.67
CA THR A 600 10.46 3.45 -28.05
C THR A 600 11.84 2.98 -28.54
N SER A 601 11.91 2.68 -29.83
CA SER A 601 13.14 2.37 -30.56
C SER A 601 13.18 3.19 -31.84
N ASN A 602 14.22 4.00 -32.03
CA ASN A 602 14.34 4.94 -33.16
C ASN A 602 13.17 5.95 -33.30
N GLY A 603 12.51 6.28 -32.20
CA GLY A 603 11.39 7.23 -32.17
C GLY A 603 10.03 6.65 -32.54
N GLU A 604 9.95 5.34 -32.77
CA GLU A 604 8.68 4.59 -32.92
C GLU A 604 8.50 3.63 -31.74
N LEU A 605 7.27 3.21 -31.47
CA LEU A 605 6.99 2.20 -30.46
C LEU A 605 7.73 0.90 -30.80
N ALA A 606 8.42 0.30 -29.84
CA ALA A 606 9.15 -0.94 -30.06
C ALA A 606 8.20 -2.12 -30.31
N ASP A 607 8.59 -3.05 -31.21
CA ASP A 607 7.76 -4.19 -31.62
C ASP A 607 7.49 -5.19 -30.48
N ASP A 608 8.34 -5.18 -29.45
CA ASP A 608 8.25 -5.99 -28.23
C ASP A 608 7.36 -5.35 -27.14
N VAL A 609 6.79 -4.17 -27.39
CA VAL A 609 5.80 -3.57 -26.50
C VAL A 609 4.41 -4.10 -26.83
N GLN A 610 3.75 -4.67 -25.83
CA GLN A 610 2.37 -5.11 -25.87
C GLN A 610 1.47 -4.05 -25.26
N ILE A 611 0.31 -3.81 -25.86
CA ILE A 611 -0.71 -2.88 -25.38
C ILE A 611 -1.98 -3.66 -25.12
N GLY A 612 -2.60 -3.39 -23.99
CA GLY A 612 -3.86 -4.00 -23.66
C GLY A 612 -4.76 -3.10 -22.81
N TYR A 613 -5.94 -3.63 -22.52
CA TYR A 613 -6.81 -3.09 -21.51
C TYR A 613 -7.44 -4.22 -20.70
N ALA A 614 -7.88 -3.90 -19.49
CA ALA A 614 -8.68 -4.76 -18.64
C ALA A 614 -9.80 -3.93 -18.00
N LEU A 615 -11.02 -4.46 -18.04
CA LEU A 615 -12.20 -3.98 -17.36
C LEU A 615 -12.40 -4.84 -16.11
N VAL A 616 -12.50 -4.19 -14.95
CA VAL A 616 -12.95 -4.78 -13.71
C VAL A 616 -14.33 -4.21 -13.40
N VAL A 617 -15.30 -5.08 -13.15
CA VAL A 617 -16.63 -4.71 -12.68
C VAL A 617 -16.78 -5.23 -11.26
N PRO A 618 -17.34 -4.43 -10.32
CA PRO A 618 -17.65 -4.94 -8.99
C PRO A 618 -18.61 -6.12 -9.10
N GLU A 619 -18.38 -7.16 -8.28
CA GLU A 619 -19.32 -8.27 -8.16
C GLU A 619 -20.65 -7.79 -7.57
N GLU A 620 -21.80 -8.39 -7.86
CA GLU A 620 -23.05 -8.09 -7.15
C GLU A 620 -23.12 -8.92 -5.84
N ASN A 621 -22.59 -8.38 -4.73
CA ASN A 621 -22.64 -9.01 -3.41
C ASN A 621 -22.81 -7.97 -2.28
N ALA A 622 -23.14 -8.44 -1.07
CA ALA A 622 -23.41 -7.53 0.05
C ALA A 622 -22.19 -6.68 0.48
N VAL A 623 -20.98 -7.07 0.07
CA VAL A 623 -19.73 -6.35 0.35
C VAL A 623 -19.50 -5.28 -0.71
N SER A 624 -19.77 -5.54 -1.98
CA SER A 624 -19.71 -4.54 -3.05
C SER A 624 -20.82 -3.50 -2.93
N ASP A 625 -22.05 -3.88 -2.55
CA ASP A 625 -23.12 -2.94 -2.23
C ASP A 625 -22.69 -1.99 -1.09
N TRP A 626 -21.94 -2.50 -0.10
CA TRP A 626 -21.38 -1.70 0.99
C TRP A 626 -20.23 -0.80 0.53
N LEU A 627 -19.37 -1.28 -0.39
CA LEU A 627 -18.30 -0.49 -0.99
C LEU A 627 -18.87 0.63 -1.89
N ASP A 628 -19.98 0.37 -2.58
CA ASP A 628 -20.69 1.34 -3.42
C ASP A 628 -21.39 2.43 -2.61
N ASP A 629 -22.01 2.08 -1.47
CA ASP A 629 -22.61 3.04 -0.54
C ASP A 629 -21.56 3.99 0.09
N LEU A 630 -20.30 3.56 0.16
CA LEU A 630 -19.15 4.36 0.60
C LEU A 630 -18.45 5.09 -0.57
N GLY A 631 -18.93 4.90 -1.80
CA GLY A 631 -18.40 5.55 -3.00
C GLY A 631 -17.13 4.94 -3.57
N PHE A 632 -16.78 3.71 -3.19
CA PHE A 632 -15.52 3.07 -3.58
C PHE A 632 -15.53 2.49 -5.00
N LEU A 633 -16.63 1.91 -5.50
CA LEU A 633 -16.70 1.31 -6.86
C LEU A 633 -18.06 1.44 -7.58
N PRO A 634 -18.69 2.64 -7.66
CA PRO A 634 -20.06 2.77 -8.15
C PRO A 634 -20.27 2.37 -9.63
N ASN A 635 -19.21 2.17 -10.41
CA ASN A 635 -19.20 1.63 -11.78
C ASN A 635 -17.93 0.82 -12.03
N GLY A 636 -17.88 0.02 -13.09
CA GLY A 636 -16.67 -0.67 -13.52
C GLY A 636 -15.53 0.31 -13.86
N GLN A 637 -14.29 -0.18 -13.79
CA GLN A 637 -13.06 0.57 -14.08
C GLN A 637 -12.27 -0.10 -15.21
N VAL A 638 -11.74 0.72 -16.12
CA VAL A 638 -10.93 0.26 -17.25
C VAL A 638 -9.50 0.75 -17.09
N THR A 639 -8.55 -0.17 -16.97
CA THR A 639 -7.12 0.12 -17.03
C THR A 639 -6.59 -0.19 -18.42
N VAL A 640 -5.95 0.79 -19.06
CA VAL A 640 -5.10 0.57 -20.25
C VAL A 640 -3.66 0.42 -19.80
N TYR A 641 -2.97 -0.57 -20.35
CA TYR A 641 -1.63 -0.90 -19.92
C TYR A 641 -0.66 -1.16 -21.08
N LEU A 642 0.63 -0.99 -20.79
CA LEU A 642 1.73 -1.45 -21.63
C LEU A 642 2.54 -2.48 -20.86
N GLU A 643 2.96 -3.52 -21.56
CA GLU A 643 3.91 -4.51 -21.07
C GLU A 643 5.07 -4.62 -22.05
N ARG A 644 6.28 -4.77 -21.53
CA ARG A 644 7.48 -5.04 -22.36
C ARG A 644 8.43 -5.93 -21.58
N THR A 645 8.90 -7.00 -22.20
CA THR A 645 9.97 -7.85 -21.65
C THR A 645 11.07 -7.98 -22.67
N TRP A 646 12.32 -7.72 -22.27
CA TRP A 646 13.47 -7.82 -23.17
C TRP A 646 14.74 -8.22 -22.41
N ILE A 647 15.70 -8.78 -23.14
CA ILE A 647 17.01 -9.16 -22.59
C ILE A 647 18.06 -8.18 -23.12
N SER A 648 18.88 -7.64 -22.22
CA SER A 648 20.03 -6.80 -22.53
C SER A 648 21.28 -7.36 -21.84
N GLY A 649 22.14 -8.04 -22.60
CA GLY A 649 23.29 -8.76 -22.02
C GLY A 649 22.82 -10.01 -21.28
N ASP A 650 23.18 -10.11 -19.99
CA ASP A 650 22.79 -11.21 -19.09
C ASP A 650 21.66 -10.77 -18.12
N THR A 651 20.91 -9.74 -18.48
CA THR A 651 19.82 -9.16 -17.68
C THR A 651 18.50 -9.19 -18.46
N GLU A 652 17.47 -9.74 -17.85
CA GLU A 652 16.08 -9.63 -18.29
C GLU A 652 15.45 -8.39 -17.64
N HIS A 653 14.72 -7.62 -18.44
CA HIS A 653 13.96 -6.47 -17.98
C HIS A 653 12.47 -6.70 -18.21
N SER A 654 11.65 -6.27 -17.26
CA SER A 654 10.20 -6.30 -17.36
C SER A 654 9.63 -4.93 -17.01
N LEU A 655 8.85 -4.35 -17.93
CA LEU A 655 8.19 -3.06 -17.76
C LEU A 655 6.68 -3.28 -17.76
N ARG A 656 6.00 -2.71 -16.76
CA ARG A 656 4.53 -2.61 -16.70
C ARG A 656 4.12 -1.16 -16.51
N VAL A 657 3.09 -0.72 -17.24
CA VAL A 657 2.59 0.66 -17.22
C VAL A 657 1.07 0.63 -17.09
N GLY A 658 0.48 1.52 -16.30
CA GLY A 658 -0.97 1.63 -16.15
C GLY A 658 -1.50 3.07 -16.34
N MET A 659 -2.59 3.21 -17.09
CA MET A 659 -3.34 4.46 -17.25
C MET A 659 -4.84 4.17 -17.15
N ASP A 660 -5.55 5.08 -16.50
CA ASP A 660 -7.00 5.02 -16.36
C ASP A 660 -7.70 5.37 -17.70
N GLY A 661 -8.61 4.50 -18.13
CA GLY A 661 -9.27 4.55 -19.44
C GLY A 661 -10.33 5.65 -19.55
N GLU A 662 -10.90 6.06 -18.42
CA GLU A 662 -11.98 7.05 -18.31
C GLU A 662 -11.45 8.49 -18.20
N SER A 663 -10.31 8.67 -17.54
CA SER A 663 -9.73 9.97 -17.22
C SER A 663 -8.46 10.29 -18.00
N ALA A 664 -7.82 9.27 -18.60
CA ALA A 664 -6.50 9.37 -19.23
C ALA A 664 -5.39 9.86 -18.26
N ARG A 665 -5.56 9.53 -16.99
CA ARG A 665 -4.64 9.76 -15.88
C ARG A 665 -3.62 8.63 -15.83
N MET A 666 -2.32 8.96 -15.89
CA MET A 666 -1.27 7.95 -15.68
C MET A 666 -1.30 7.53 -14.23
N GLY A 667 -1.39 6.23 -14.00
CA GLY A 667 -1.25 5.68 -12.66
C GLY A 667 0.20 5.46 -12.27
N GLY A 668 1.02 4.99 -13.21
CA GLY A 668 2.45 4.80 -12.99
C GLY A 668 3.06 3.73 -13.90
N TRP A 669 4.33 3.43 -13.66
CA TRP A 669 5.04 2.32 -14.27
C TRP A 669 6.06 1.71 -13.32
N VAL A 670 6.37 0.44 -13.55
CA VAL A 670 7.38 -0.33 -12.81
C VAL A 670 8.30 -1.01 -13.82
N LEU A 671 9.60 -0.79 -13.68
CA LEU A 671 10.66 -1.45 -14.43
C LEU A 671 11.44 -2.34 -13.47
N THR A 672 11.43 -3.65 -13.70
CA THR A 672 12.28 -4.59 -12.98
C THR A 672 13.41 -5.07 -13.88
N SER A 673 14.55 -5.38 -13.26
CA SER A 673 15.72 -5.97 -13.92
C SER A 673 16.22 -7.14 -13.09
N THR A 674 16.33 -8.31 -13.69
CA THR A 674 16.79 -9.55 -13.04
C THR A 674 17.86 -10.24 -13.89
N PRO A 675 18.82 -10.95 -13.28
CA PRO A 675 19.74 -11.83 -14.01
C PRO A 675 18.98 -12.93 -14.77
N VAL A 676 19.51 -13.34 -15.93
CA VAL A 676 18.96 -14.43 -16.78
C VAL A 676 19.41 -15.82 -16.33
#